data_AF-A0A8T3UEN3-F1
#
_entry.id   AF-A0A8T3UEN3-F1
#
_cell.length_a   1.000
_cell.length_b   1.000
_cell.length_c   1.000
_cell.angle_alpha   90.00
_cell.angle_beta   90.00
_cell.angle_gamma   90.00
#
_symmetry.space_group_name_H-M   'P 1'
#
loop_
_entity.id
_entity.type
_entity.pdbx_description
1 polymer ?
#
loop_
_entity_poly.entity_id
_entity_poly.type
_entity_poly.pdbx_seq_one_letter_code
_entity_poly.pdbx_strand_id
1 'polypeptide(L)'
;MDNLKPEELLQNKFKEKVIETINYIKKFSRYEVFAYFYFHYKESFVDTEENDTDIWSRNRKILFLQILYSCTNKIHITKKINTEELKNIDKLLHQLNVIVEQYYFSRILTNKNDEQFYKINSLYSSRCNGKRYDIFEIIHHKDLLNICEQDFKKTYKFKINELYNGIEKLKNNFYFEFEKNINNLQYFSNNPFSTLNKSISKQTIELANLRKVTKWTNKFIKLFIVEKTKYKNFINNITIENWSTLANKIKYKPIIKINNNYYLLLETQFYDNLDRTVIQGICKNLNKQNKEQLRYKYTSNIEKIVAGYFQQILHNSKININNFYDFNKKIIENDILIEYDNHIFIIEVKAGNFTPELAVDDIESHKKSLHNLIEVANAQQNTLETCLLKNKKIDIYDDNNKKTRNKKAEIKINKETNIFKIIVTAESFNDIEVRNNYIKILSLSSDTILLCLDDLRIYSEYFNQHPCYFIQYLFERRKNHNPDFIDELCHLETWIENHNHLIQISKYNEDIKFHFGFKSEIKNLDKYYNNLYFNTSRIDKPKINLPIEIEKIITFCEKNNINNNYSYFSTFLININLEYLKEFENNIIKVRKQYKTTNKNLYINIYKNEKNDNSEYNINIYDYYMYNKLIKKHSASKNNKYLDIVISYNINNQIDNMSVKIF
;
A
#
# COMPACT_ATOMS: atom_id res chain seq x y z
N MET A 1 -6.45 22.28 -42.22
CA MET A 1 -6.16 21.91 -40.82
C MET A 1 -5.09 20.81 -40.76
N ASP A 2 -4.32 20.62 -41.85
CA ASP A 2 -3.70 19.33 -42.19
C ASP A 2 -2.20 19.24 -41.87
N ASN A 3 -1.67 20.18 -41.07
CA ASN A 3 -0.24 20.23 -40.69
C ASN A 3 0.01 20.23 -39.17
N LEU A 4 -1.01 20.04 -38.33
CA LEU A 4 -0.84 20.00 -36.86
C LEU A 4 -0.46 18.60 -36.38
N LYS A 5 0.45 18.53 -35.41
CA LYS A 5 0.75 17.24 -34.74
C LYS A 5 -0.52 16.73 -34.02
N PRO A 6 -0.73 15.41 -33.90
CA PRO A 6 -1.91 14.85 -33.21
C PRO A 6 -2.17 15.45 -31.81
N GLU A 7 -1.10 15.76 -31.07
CA GLU A 7 -1.14 16.40 -29.75
C GLU A 7 -1.74 17.82 -29.79
N GLU A 8 -1.37 18.64 -30.78
CA GLU A 8 -1.87 20.02 -30.94
C GLU A 8 -3.35 20.04 -31.31
N LEU A 9 -3.78 19.09 -32.16
CA LEU A 9 -5.19 18.89 -32.49
C LEU A 9 -6.01 18.54 -31.26
N LEU A 10 -5.50 17.65 -30.39
CA LEU A 10 -6.17 17.24 -29.16
C LEU A 10 -6.25 18.38 -28.14
N GLN A 11 -5.21 19.22 -28.04
CA GLN A 11 -5.22 20.43 -27.21
C GLN A 11 -6.30 21.43 -27.65
N ASN A 12 -6.41 21.69 -28.96
CA ASN A 12 -7.45 22.57 -29.50
C ASN A 12 -8.85 22.01 -29.25
N LYS A 13 -9.07 20.72 -29.56
CA LYS A 13 -10.35 20.03 -29.28
C LYS A 13 -10.70 20.07 -27.80
N PHE A 14 -9.73 19.87 -26.91
CA PHE A 14 -9.93 19.95 -25.47
C PHE A 14 -10.37 21.35 -25.04
N LYS A 15 -9.68 22.39 -25.50
CA LYS A 15 -10.00 23.78 -25.19
C LYS A 15 -11.41 24.16 -25.63
N GLU A 16 -11.78 23.83 -26.87
CA GLU A 16 -13.14 24.05 -27.39
C GLU A 16 -14.19 23.33 -26.54
N LYS A 17 -13.94 22.05 -26.23
CA LYS A 17 -14.86 21.23 -25.42
C LYS A 17 -15.00 21.74 -23.99
N VAL A 18 -13.94 22.23 -23.36
CA VAL A 18 -13.99 22.86 -22.03
C VAL A 18 -14.88 24.10 -22.07
N ILE A 19 -14.69 24.97 -23.07
CA ILE A 19 -15.49 26.20 -23.23
C ILE A 19 -16.96 25.86 -23.49
N GLU A 20 -17.23 24.92 -24.39
CA GLU A 20 -18.58 24.40 -24.68
C GLU A 20 -19.25 23.90 -23.40
N THR A 21 -18.55 23.04 -22.66
CA THR A 21 -19.08 22.43 -21.43
C THR A 21 -19.35 23.48 -20.37
N ILE A 22 -18.42 24.41 -20.12
CA ILE A 22 -18.63 25.54 -19.19
C ILE A 22 -19.85 26.36 -19.60
N ASN A 23 -20.00 26.67 -20.89
CA ASN A 23 -21.11 27.44 -21.42
C ASN A 23 -22.45 26.73 -21.27
N TYR A 24 -22.46 25.40 -21.32
CA TYR A 24 -23.63 24.57 -21.09
C TYR A 24 -23.98 24.50 -19.60
N ILE A 25 -23.05 24.06 -18.75
CA ILE A 25 -23.32 23.78 -17.33
C ILE A 25 -23.64 25.04 -16.52
N LYS A 26 -23.10 26.21 -16.90
CA LYS A 26 -23.32 27.48 -16.16
C LYS A 26 -24.79 27.93 -16.12
N LYS A 27 -25.66 27.31 -16.92
CA LYS A 27 -27.11 27.57 -17.00
C LYS A 27 -27.89 26.85 -15.89
N PHE A 28 -27.29 25.87 -15.22
CA PHE A 28 -27.97 24.97 -14.30
C PHE A 28 -27.53 25.17 -12.85
N SER A 29 -28.36 24.66 -11.92
CA SER A 29 -28.02 24.62 -10.51
C SER A 29 -26.84 23.68 -10.26
N ARG A 30 -25.73 24.22 -9.74
CA ARG A 30 -24.58 23.42 -9.30
C ARG A 30 -25.01 22.30 -8.36
N TYR A 31 -25.88 22.63 -7.41
CA TYR A 31 -26.39 21.69 -6.42
C TYR A 31 -27.13 20.52 -7.07
N GLU A 32 -28.04 20.79 -8.02
CA GLU A 32 -28.80 19.72 -8.68
C GLU A 32 -27.92 18.83 -9.56
N VAL A 33 -26.92 19.41 -10.24
CA VAL A 33 -25.98 18.63 -11.05
C VAL A 33 -25.08 17.77 -10.17
N PHE A 34 -24.43 18.33 -9.15
CA PHE A 34 -23.60 17.51 -8.24
C PHE A 34 -24.43 16.45 -7.52
N ALA A 35 -25.68 16.74 -7.15
CA ALA A 35 -26.57 15.77 -6.53
C ALA A 35 -26.79 14.55 -7.43
N TYR A 36 -27.02 14.75 -8.72
CA TYR A 36 -27.19 13.66 -9.68
C TYR A 36 -25.91 12.83 -9.85
N PHE A 37 -24.77 13.47 -10.12
CA PHE A 37 -23.52 12.74 -10.37
C PHE A 37 -22.99 12.04 -9.12
N TYR A 38 -23.15 12.64 -7.95
CA TYR A 38 -22.77 12.02 -6.68
C TYR A 38 -23.70 10.87 -6.30
N PHE A 39 -25.01 10.96 -6.61
CA PHE A 39 -25.92 9.83 -6.45
C PHE A 39 -25.48 8.62 -7.28
N HIS A 40 -25.24 8.80 -8.57
CA HIS A 40 -24.78 7.70 -9.42
C HIS A 40 -23.39 7.18 -9.01
N TYR A 41 -22.48 8.05 -8.57
CA TYR A 41 -21.20 7.59 -8.02
C TYR A 41 -21.38 6.70 -6.78
N LYS A 42 -22.39 6.92 -5.95
CA LYS A 42 -22.65 6.06 -4.79
C LYS A 42 -23.41 4.79 -5.17
N GLU A 43 -24.32 4.88 -6.12
CA GLU A 43 -25.06 3.74 -6.68
C GLU A 43 -24.12 2.65 -7.20
N SER A 44 -22.98 3.04 -7.80
CA SER A 44 -21.98 2.09 -8.31
C SER A 44 -21.26 1.27 -7.24
N PHE A 45 -21.45 1.56 -5.95
CA PHE A 45 -20.94 0.72 -4.85
C PHE A 45 -21.98 -0.29 -4.34
N VAL A 46 -23.25 -0.13 -4.73
CA VAL A 46 -24.37 -0.98 -4.28
C VAL A 46 -24.74 -1.98 -5.37
N ASP A 47 -24.62 -1.61 -6.64
CA ASP A 47 -24.89 -2.50 -7.76
C ASP A 47 -23.78 -3.54 -7.93
N THR A 48 -24.11 -4.81 -7.64
CA THR A 48 -23.16 -5.93 -7.64
C THR A 48 -22.70 -6.36 -9.05
N GLU A 49 -23.31 -5.82 -10.10
CA GLU A 49 -22.95 -6.12 -11.50
C GLU A 49 -22.02 -5.08 -12.16
N GLU A 50 -21.76 -3.93 -11.50
CA GLU A 50 -20.89 -2.90 -12.08
C GLU A 50 -19.40 -3.22 -11.89
N ASN A 51 -18.63 -3.18 -12.98
CA ASN A 51 -17.16 -3.32 -12.95
C ASN A 51 -16.50 -2.10 -12.32
N ASP A 52 -15.37 -2.27 -11.62
CA ASP A 52 -14.56 -1.18 -11.01
C ASP A 52 -14.36 0.01 -11.94
N THR A 53 -14.18 -0.24 -13.24
CA THR A 53 -14.01 0.77 -14.28
C THR A 53 -15.11 1.84 -14.30
N ASP A 54 -16.35 1.51 -13.93
CA ASP A 54 -17.45 2.47 -13.86
C ASP A 54 -17.36 3.37 -12.61
N ILE A 55 -16.97 2.81 -11.46
CA ILE A 55 -16.74 3.58 -10.22
C ILE A 55 -15.69 4.68 -10.46
N TRP A 56 -14.55 4.31 -11.07
CA TRP A 56 -13.48 5.25 -11.42
C TRP A 56 -13.96 6.33 -12.39
N SER A 57 -14.73 5.94 -13.41
CA SER A 57 -15.33 6.85 -14.39
C SER A 57 -16.27 7.87 -13.73
N ARG A 58 -17.15 7.42 -12.82
CA ARG A 58 -18.10 8.26 -12.09
C ARG A 58 -17.40 9.24 -11.13
N ASN A 59 -16.41 8.78 -10.37
CA ASN A 59 -15.59 9.66 -9.50
C ASN A 59 -14.91 10.77 -10.33
N ARG A 60 -14.35 10.41 -11.50
CA ARG A 60 -13.67 11.35 -12.39
C ARG A 60 -14.61 12.42 -12.97
N LYS A 61 -15.85 12.06 -13.27
CA LYS A 61 -16.88 13.02 -13.70
C LYS A 61 -17.15 14.08 -12.62
N ILE A 62 -17.18 13.70 -11.34
CA ILE A 62 -17.32 14.65 -10.22
C ILE A 62 -16.12 15.60 -10.14
N LEU A 63 -14.89 15.09 -10.26
CA LEU A 63 -13.67 15.90 -10.33
C LEU A 63 -13.73 16.92 -11.47
N PHE A 64 -14.16 16.47 -12.66
CA PHE A 64 -14.27 17.32 -13.85
C PHE A 64 -15.31 18.43 -13.61
N LEU A 65 -16.47 18.09 -13.05
CA LEU A 65 -17.49 19.07 -12.67
C LEU A 65 -16.97 20.07 -11.64
N GLN A 66 -16.18 19.63 -10.66
CA GLN A 66 -15.57 20.51 -9.66
C GLN A 66 -14.62 21.51 -10.30
N ILE A 67 -13.81 21.11 -11.28
CA ILE A 67 -12.97 22.02 -12.06
C ILE A 67 -13.84 23.03 -12.82
N LEU A 68 -14.76 22.52 -13.65
CA LEU A 68 -15.52 23.34 -14.61
C LEU A 68 -16.43 24.35 -13.89
N TYR A 69 -17.16 23.92 -12.85
CA TYR A 69 -18.02 24.85 -12.09
C TYR A 69 -17.22 25.88 -11.30
N SER A 70 -16.04 25.52 -10.78
CA SER A 70 -15.18 26.47 -10.05
C SER A 70 -14.59 27.54 -10.97
N CYS A 71 -14.56 27.30 -12.28
CA CYS A 71 -14.18 28.28 -13.28
C CYS A 71 -15.31 29.29 -13.62
N THR A 72 -16.54 29.08 -13.13
CA THR A 72 -17.67 29.96 -13.43
C THR A 72 -17.80 31.10 -12.40
N ASN A 73 -17.79 32.35 -12.89
CA ASN A 73 -17.85 33.56 -12.05
C ASN A 73 -19.27 33.92 -11.58
N LYS A 74 -20.33 33.32 -12.15
CA LYS A 74 -21.72 33.69 -11.84
C LYS A 74 -22.32 32.82 -10.74
N ILE A 75 -22.93 33.50 -9.79
CA ILE A 75 -23.84 32.96 -8.77
C ILE A 75 -25.24 33.43 -9.22
N HIS A 76 -26.16 32.49 -9.46
CA HIS A 76 -27.55 32.66 -9.99
C HIS A 76 -27.66 32.78 -11.53
N ILE A 77 -28.54 32.05 -12.25
CA ILE A 77 -29.97 31.68 -12.08
C ILE A 77 -30.23 30.32 -12.79
N THR A 78 -30.81 29.28 -12.16
CA THR A 78 -32.24 28.86 -11.96
C THR A 78 -33.01 28.20 -13.12
N LYS A 79 -32.37 27.67 -14.19
CA LYS A 79 -33.09 26.68 -15.00
C LYS A 79 -33.20 25.36 -14.22
N LYS A 80 -34.43 24.89 -13.99
CA LYS A 80 -34.68 23.56 -13.42
C LYS A 80 -34.09 22.54 -14.40
N ILE A 81 -33.11 21.77 -13.94
CA ILE A 81 -32.48 20.77 -14.81
C ILE A 81 -33.39 19.55 -14.96
N ASN A 82 -33.49 19.03 -16.18
CA ASN A 82 -34.18 17.78 -16.51
C ASN A 82 -33.21 16.62 -16.80
N THR A 83 -33.73 15.42 -16.98
CA THR A 83 -32.93 14.21 -17.20
C THR A 83 -32.12 14.24 -18.49
N GLU A 84 -32.66 14.82 -19.57
CA GLU A 84 -31.97 14.92 -20.85
C GLU A 84 -30.78 15.88 -20.78
N GLU A 85 -30.93 17.00 -20.06
CA GLU A 85 -29.85 17.94 -19.78
C GLU A 85 -28.75 17.29 -18.94
N LEU A 86 -29.11 16.47 -17.94
CA LEU A 86 -28.14 15.69 -17.16
C LEU A 86 -27.38 14.68 -18.02
N LYS A 87 -28.08 13.94 -18.90
CA LYS A 87 -27.45 13.03 -19.88
C LYS A 87 -26.51 13.77 -20.83
N ASN A 88 -26.87 14.98 -21.25
CA ASN A 88 -26.01 15.81 -22.09
C ASN A 88 -24.75 16.26 -21.35
N ILE A 89 -24.86 16.64 -20.06
CA ILE A 89 -23.69 16.92 -19.22
C ILE A 89 -22.80 15.68 -19.15
N ASP A 90 -23.37 14.50 -18.90
CA ASP A 90 -22.63 13.24 -18.82
C ASP A 90 -21.83 12.96 -20.11
N LYS A 91 -22.48 13.11 -21.27
CA LYS A 91 -21.85 12.98 -22.58
C LYS A 91 -20.70 13.95 -22.78
N LEU A 92 -20.85 15.22 -22.38
CA LEU A 92 -19.79 16.23 -22.48
C LEU A 92 -18.59 15.87 -21.60
N LEU A 93 -18.83 15.43 -20.36
CA LEU A 93 -17.77 14.99 -19.45
C LEU A 93 -17.05 13.75 -19.96
N HIS A 94 -17.78 12.79 -20.54
CA HIS A 94 -17.20 11.60 -21.16
C HIS A 94 -16.31 11.99 -22.35
N GLN A 95 -16.77 12.88 -23.23
CA GLN A 95 -15.98 13.38 -24.35
C GLN A 95 -14.69 14.08 -23.88
N LEU A 96 -14.76 14.91 -22.83
CA LEU A 96 -13.57 15.51 -22.23
C LEU A 96 -12.60 14.43 -21.74
N ASN A 97 -13.11 13.40 -21.07
CA ASN A 97 -12.27 12.31 -20.57
C ASN A 97 -11.57 11.56 -21.71
N VAL A 98 -12.30 11.23 -22.78
CA VAL A 98 -11.73 10.58 -23.97
C VAL A 98 -10.63 11.43 -24.60
N ILE A 99 -10.83 12.74 -24.76
CA ILE A 99 -9.80 13.64 -25.31
C ILE A 99 -8.55 13.64 -24.42
N VAL A 100 -8.72 13.72 -23.10
CA VAL A 100 -7.62 13.69 -22.14
C VAL A 100 -6.86 12.36 -22.24
N GLU A 101 -7.56 11.22 -22.29
CA GLU A 101 -6.92 9.90 -22.42
C GLU A 101 -6.19 9.74 -23.76
N GLN A 102 -6.80 10.16 -24.87
CA GLN A 102 -6.16 10.13 -26.19
C GLN A 102 -4.90 10.98 -26.24
N TYR A 103 -4.92 12.15 -25.58
CA TYR A 103 -3.76 13.03 -25.51
C TYR A 103 -2.58 12.32 -24.84
N TYR A 104 -2.80 11.71 -23.68
CA TYR A 104 -1.73 11.00 -22.98
C TYR A 104 -1.29 9.73 -23.71
N PHE A 105 -2.22 8.95 -24.25
CA PHE A 105 -1.90 7.78 -25.05
C PHE A 105 -1.02 8.15 -26.26
N SER A 106 -1.33 9.26 -26.94
CA SER A 106 -0.53 9.72 -28.08
C SER A 106 0.90 10.12 -27.69
N ARG A 107 1.10 10.76 -26.52
CA ARG A 107 2.44 11.09 -26.01
C ARG A 107 3.26 9.87 -25.61
N ILE A 108 2.62 8.77 -25.22
CA ILE A 108 3.33 7.52 -24.90
C ILE A 108 3.87 6.90 -26.18
N LEU A 109 3.02 6.78 -27.21
CA LEU A 109 3.38 6.15 -28.48
C LEU A 109 4.53 6.86 -29.21
N THR A 110 4.66 8.18 -29.03
CA THR A 110 5.65 9.00 -29.73
C THR A 110 7.00 9.07 -29.02
N ASN A 111 7.10 8.69 -27.74
CA ASN A 111 8.30 8.89 -26.93
C ASN A 111 9.00 7.57 -26.55
N LYS A 112 10.26 7.41 -26.97
CA LYS A 112 11.13 6.26 -26.61
C LYS A 112 12.11 6.56 -25.45
N ASN A 113 11.99 7.71 -24.79
CA ASN A 113 12.87 8.10 -23.69
C ASN A 113 12.28 7.64 -22.35
N ASP A 114 13.07 6.91 -21.56
CA ASP A 114 12.72 6.41 -20.22
C ASP A 114 12.17 7.52 -19.30
N GLU A 115 12.70 8.74 -19.40
CA GLU A 115 12.22 9.87 -18.60
C GLU A 115 10.81 10.32 -19.02
N GLN A 116 10.53 10.39 -20.32
CA GLN A 116 9.20 10.78 -20.81
C GLN A 116 8.16 9.70 -20.51
N PHE A 117 8.57 8.43 -20.63
CA PHE A 117 7.75 7.30 -20.21
C PHE A 117 7.38 7.39 -18.72
N TYR A 118 8.38 7.67 -17.87
CA TYR A 118 8.16 7.86 -16.44
C TYR A 118 7.22 9.03 -16.14
N LYS A 119 7.38 10.19 -16.81
CA LYS A 119 6.48 11.34 -16.62
C LYS A 119 5.04 10.97 -16.87
N ILE A 120 4.77 10.21 -17.94
CA ILE A 120 3.42 9.84 -18.29
C ILE A 120 2.85 8.80 -17.31
N ASN A 121 3.64 7.80 -16.91
CA ASN A 121 3.21 6.82 -15.89
C ASN A 121 2.90 7.49 -14.56
N SER A 122 3.82 8.33 -14.06
CA SER A 122 3.63 9.08 -12.81
C SER A 122 2.35 9.92 -12.86
N LEU A 123 2.02 10.48 -14.03
CA LEU A 123 0.76 11.18 -14.21
C LEU A 123 -0.45 10.25 -14.19
N TYR A 124 -0.39 9.09 -14.84
CA TYR A 124 -1.48 8.10 -14.80
C TYR A 124 -1.77 7.66 -13.37
N SER A 125 -0.74 7.32 -12.62
CA SER A 125 -0.90 6.81 -11.26
C SER A 125 -1.21 7.90 -10.25
N SER A 126 -0.90 9.16 -10.57
CA SER A 126 -1.46 10.29 -9.82
C SER A 126 -3.00 10.30 -9.84
N ARG A 127 -3.65 9.62 -10.80
CA ARG A 127 -5.11 9.47 -10.90
C ARG A 127 -5.66 8.31 -10.07
N CYS A 128 -4.81 7.35 -9.69
CA CYS A 128 -5.17 6.28 -8.76
C CYS A 128 -5.37 6.87 -7.36
N ASN A 129 -6.49 6.51 -6.73
CA ASN A 129 -6.93 6.96 -5.40
C ASN A 129 -7.50 5.77 -4.62
N GLY A 130 -7.68 5.91 -3.31
CA GLY A 130 -8.12 4.80 -2.47
C GLY A 130 -6.94 3.90 -2.13
N LYS A 131 -5.98 4.45 -1.37
CA LYS A 131 -4.74 3.75 -1.00
C LYS A 131 -4.92 2.73 0.13
N ARG A 132 -6.11 2.69 0.74
CA ARG A 132 -6.37 1.98 1.99
C ARG A 132 -7.74 1.35 2.00
N TYR A 133 -7.80 0.14 2.57
CA TYR A 133 -9.07 -0.47 2.93
C TYR A 133 -9.79 0.31 4.03
N ASP A 134 -11.12 0.33 3.95
CA ASP A 134 -11.95 1.16 4.81
C ASP A 134 -11.81 0.87 6.31
N ILE A 135 -11.53 -0.41 6.64
CA ILE A 135 -11.31 -0.89 8.01
C ILE A 135 -10.08 -0.25 8.68
N PHE A 136 -9.11 0.20 7.90
CA PHE A 136 -7.85 0.77 8.40
C PHE A 136 -7.82 2.31 8.42
N GLU A 137 -8.78 2.97 7.78
CA GLU A 137 -8.82 4.41 7.56
C GLU A 137 -8.59 5.24 8.84
N ILE A 138 -9.45 5.03 9.85
CA ILE A 138 -9.38 5.82 11.09
C ILE A 138 -8.13 5.49 11.89
N ILE A 139 -7.69 4.22 11.86
CA ILE A 139 -6.50 3.77 12.57
C ILE A 139 -5.27 4.47 11.98
N HIS A 140 -5.17 4.56 10.65
CA HIS A 140 -4.13 5.29 9.96
C HIS A 140 -4.00 6.75 10.40
N HIS A 141 -5.11 7.50 10.39
CA HIS A 141 -5.07 8.89 10.81
C HIS A 141 -4.80 9.08 12.31
N LYS A 142 -5.16 8.10 13.14
CA LYS A 142 -4.81 8.09 14.57
C LYS A 142 -3.32 7.91 14.76
N ASP A 143 -2.74 6.95 14.07
CA ASP A 143 -1.30 6.67 14.13
C ASP A 143 -0.50 7.92 13.76
N LEU A 144 -0.86 8.60 12.68
CA LEU A 144 -0.12 9.77 12.20
C LEU A 144 -0.40 11.07 12.96
N LEU A 145 -1.65 11.35 13.36
CA LEU A 145 -2.02 12.69 13.84
C LEU A 145 -2.16 12.80 15.36
N ASN A 146 -2.34 11.71 16.11
CA ASN A 146 -2.50 11.80 17.58
C ASN A 146 -1.30 12.44 18.26
N ILE A 147 -0.10 12.18 17.75
CA ILE A 147 1.13 12.80 18.25
C ILE A 147 1.10 14.34 18.15
N CYS A 148 0.25 14.89 17.28
CA CYS A 148 0.06 16.32 17.03
C CYS A 148 -1.21 16.90 17.64
N GLU A 149 -1.90 16.22 18.57
CA GLU A 149 -3.22 16.63 19.09
C GLU A 149 -3.26 18.08 19.59
N GLN A 150 -2.24 18.50 20.36
CA GLN A 150 -2.19 19.85 20.93
C GLN A 150 -2.06 20.92 19.84
N ASP A 151 -1.15 20.70 18.88
CA ASP A 151 -0.93 21.58 17.74
C ASP A 151 -2.16 21.64 16.82
N PHE A 152 -2.82 20.50 16.63
CA PHE A 152 -4.08 20.38 15.90
C PHE A 152 -5.17 21.25 16.55
N LYS A 153 -5.42 21.06 17.85
CA LYS A 153 -6.46 21.81 18.59
C LYS A 153 -6.18 23.31 18.56
N LYS A 154 -4.92 23.72 18.78
CA LYS A 154 -4.50 25.12 18.71
C LYS A 154 -4.73 25.73 17.34
N THR A 155 -4.41 24.97 16.28
CA THR A 155 -4.49 25.42 14.88
C THR A 155 -5.92 25.52 14.40
N TYR A 156 -6.71 24.45 14.58
CA TYR A 156 -8.02 24.30 13.93
C TYR A 156 -9.21 24.60 14.83
N LYS A 157 -8.99 24.78 16.14
CA LYS A 157 -10.02 25.17 17.12
C LYS A 157 -11.13 24.14 17.34
N PHE A 158 -10.81 22.84 17.23
CA PHE A 158 -11.66 21.72 17.63
C PHE A 158 -10.80 20.52 18.04
N LYS A 159 -11.37 19.50 18.69
CA LYS A 159 -10.61 18.35 19.21
C LYS A 159 -10.28 17.38 18.08
N ILE A 160 -9.14 16.68 18.15
CA ILE A 160 -8.76 15.71 17.13
C ILE A 160 -9.73 14.52 17.06
N ASN A 161 -10.30 14.09 18.19
CA ASN A 161 -11.34 13.05 18.18
C ASN A 161 -12.61 13.47 17.41
N GLU A 162 -12.92 14.76 17.33
CA GLU A 162 -14.02 15.24 16.49
C GLU A 162 -13.68 15.21 15.00
N LEU A 163 -12.38 15.16 14.62
CA LEU A 163 -11.95 14.84 13.26
C LEU A 163 -12.36 13.40 12.92
N TYR A 164 -11.90 12.44 13.72
CA TYR A 164 -12.14 11.02 13.51
C TYR A 164 -13.63 10.67 13.50
N ASN A 165 -14.41 11.19 14.45
CA ASN A 165 -15.86 11.00 14.48
C ASN A 165 -16.55 11.61 13.24
N GLY A 166 -15.98 12.68 12.66
CA GLY A 166 -16.47 13.25 11.41
C GLY A 166 -16.21 12.34 10.22
N ILE A 167 -15.01 11.75 10.14
CA ILE A 167 -14.62 10.78 9.11
C ILE A 167 -15.54 9.55 9.17
N GLU A 168 -15.70 8.96 10.36
CA GLU A 168 -16.58 7.81 10.59
C GLU A 168 -18.01 8.09 10.12
N LYS A 169 -18.57 9.24 10.50
CA LYS A 169 -19.91 9.65 10.06
C LYS A 169 -20.00 9.82 8.55
N LEU A 170 -18.99 10.41 7.92
CA LEU A 170 -18.99 10.59 6.46
C LEU A 170 -18.94 9.24 5.75
N LYS A 171 -18.14 8.27 6.23
CA LYS A 171 -18.10 6.91 5.67
C LYS A 171 -19.40 6.15 5.89
N ASN A 172 -19.97 6.21 7.10
CA ASN A 172 -21.26 5.59 7.38
C ASN A 172 -22.38 6.19 6.54
N ASN A 173 -22.34 7.50 6.32
CA ASN A 173 -23.22 8.20 5.40
C ASN A 173 -23.00 7.81 3.94
N PHE A 174 -21.76 7.51 3.57
CA PHE A 174 -21.39 7.10 2.22
C PHE A 174 -21.97 5.73 1.89
N TYR A 175 -21.68 4.72 2.72
CA TYR A 175 -22.08 3.34 2.45
C TYR A 175 -23.48 3.02 3.00
N PHE A 176 -23.67 3.09 4.32
CA PHE A 176 -24.84 2.49 4.98
C PHE A 176 -26.11 3.35 4.92
N GLU A 177 -26.05 4.64 5.26
CA GLU A 177 -27.24 5.50 5.20
C GLU A 177 -27.73 5.71 3.76
N PHE A 178 -26.82 5.66 2.80
CA PHE A 178 -27.18 5.70 1.40
C PHE A 178 -27.96 4.45 0.96
N GLU A 179 -27.42 3.27 1.25
CA GLU A 179 -28.06 1.99 0.95
C GLU A 179 -29.45 1.90 1.62
N LYS A 180 -29.54 2.29 2.90
CA LYS A 180 -30.81 2.35 3.63
C LYS A 180 -31.82 3.27 2.96
N ASN A 181 -31.39 4.44 2.47
CA ASN A 181 -32.27 5.36 1.75
C ASN A 181 -32.76 4.76 0.42
N ILE A 182 -31.90 4.05 -0.31
CA ILE A 182 -32.29 3.34 -1.54
C ILE A 182 -33.29 2.22 -1.23
N ASN A 183 -32.97 1.34 -0.27
CA ASN A 183 -33.78 0.16 0.06
C ASN A 183 -35.17 0.55 0.57
N ASN A 184 -35.26 1.56 1.45
CA ASN A 184 -36.55 2.08 1.91
C ASN A 184 -37.41 2.53 0.73
N LEU A 185 -36.81 3.20 -0.26
CA LEU A 185 -37.57 3.75 -1.38
C LEU A 185 -38.01 2.69 -2.39
N GLN A 186 -37.20 1.65 -2.62
CA GLN A 186 -37.62 0.48 -3.42
C GLN A 186 -38.83 -0.23 -2.79
N TYR A 187 -38.87 -0.33 -1.45
CA TYR A 187 -39.98 -0.96 -0.72
C TYR A 187 -41.31 -0.17 -0.80
N PHE A 188 -41.26 1.15 -1.00
CA PHE A 188 -42.44 2.03 -0.94
C PHE A 188 -42.96 2.53 -2.30
N SER A 189 -42.32 2.21 -3.44
CA SER A 189 -42.69 2.81 -4.73
C SER A 189 -43.36 1.85 -5.74
N ASN A 190 -44.67 2.03 -5.96
CA ASN A 190 -45.40 1.68 -7.19
C ASN A 190 -45.38 2.84 -8.23
N ASN A 191 -44.45 3.80 -8.10
CA ASN A 191 -44.40 5.03 -8.91
C ASN A 191 -43.19 5.02 -9.88
N PRO A 192 -43.26 5.74 -11.03
CA PRO A 192 -42.20 5.72 -12.04
C PRO A 192 -40.88 6.33 -11.52
N PHE A 193 -39.76 5.63 -11.74
CA PHE A 193 -38.38 5.95 -11.33
C PHE A 193 -37.93 7.42 -11.52
N SER A 194 -38.52 8.18 -12.46
CA SER A 194 -38.06 9.52 -12.85
C SER A 194 -38.31 10.63 -11.82
N THR A 195 -39.36 10.53 -10.99
CA THR A 195 -39.64 11.50 -9.91
C THR A 195 -38.92 11.16 -8.61
N LEU A 196 -38.62 9.87 -8.38
CA LEU A 196 -37.83 9.36 -7.25
C LEU A 196 -36.39 9.91 -7.29
N ASN A 197 -35.74 9.89 -8.47
CA ASN A 197 -34.34 10.28 -8.65
C ASN A 197 -34.01 11.72 -8.22
N LYS A 198 -34.97 12.67 -8.31
CA LYS A 198 -34.69 14.08 -7.97
C LYS A 198 -34.75 14.38 -6.47
N SER A 199 -35.58 13.68 -5.70
CA SER A 199 -35.62 13.82 -4.24
C SER A 199 -34.43 13.09 -3.61
N ILE A 200 -34.14 11.89 -4.10
CA ILE A 200 -33.06 11.02 -3.61
C ILE A 200 -31.70 11.65 -3.82
N SER A 201 -31.43 12.16 -5.02
CA SER A 201 -30.16 12.83 -5.30
C SER A 201 -29.90 14.01 -4.35
N LYS A 202 -30.94 14.79 -4.02
CA LYS A 202 -30.84 15.89 -3.05
C LYS A 202 -30.57 15.41 -1.63
N GLN A 203 -31.20 14.32 -1.19
CA GLN A 203 -30.89 13.73 0.12
C GLN A 203 -29.45 13.19 0.14
N THR A 204 -29.03 12.56 -0.95
CA THR A 204 -27.71 11.95 -1.09
C THR A 204 -26.58 12.97 -0.97
N ILE A 205 -26.65 14.11 -1.66
CA ILE A 205 -25.62 15.15 -1.53
C ILE A 205 -25.58 15.78 -0.11
N GLU A 206 -26.70 15.78 0.62
CA GLU A 206 -26.71 16.29 1.99
C GLU A 206 -26.00 15.37 2.99
N LEU A 207 -25.90 14.07 2.67
CA LEU A 207 -25.06 13.12 3.41
C LEU A 207 -23.56 13.46 3.34
N ALA A 208 -23.15 14.25 2.33
CA ALA A 208 -21.79 14.77 2.15
C ALA A 208 -21.60 16.22 2.67
N ASN A 209 -22.63 16.83 3.26
CA ASN A 209 -22.56 18.21 3.74
C ASN A 209 -21.76 18.29 5.05
N LEU A 210 -20.53 18.78 4.95
CA LEU A 210 -19.58 18.78 6.05
C LEU A 210 -20.06 19.55 7.28
N ARG A 211 -20.83 20.64 7.09
CA ARG A 211 -21.36 21.43 8.22
C ARG A 211 -22.51 20.74 8.95
N LYS A 212 -23.26 19.88 8.26
CA LYS A 212 -24.37 19.13 8.85
C LYS A 212 -23.88 17.85 9.51
N VAL A 213 -22.92 17.18 8.89
CA VAL A 213 -22.47 15.84 9.29
C VAL A 213 -21.36 15.89 10.35
N THR A 214 -20.49 16.89 10.27
CA THR A 214 -19.30 16.98 11.13
C THR A 214 -19.33 18.21 12.04
N LYS A 215 -18.47 18.21 13.06
CA LYS A 215 -18.19 19.39 13.90
C LYS A 215 -16.95 20.17 13.43
N TRP A 216 -16.48 19.92 12.21
CA TRP A 216 -15.25 20.53 11.73
C TRP A 216 -15.40 22.04 11.57
N THR A 217 -14.38 22.78 11.99
CA THR A 217 -14.41 24.24 11.89
C THR A 217 -14.26 24.70 10.44
N ASN A 218 -14.81 25.88 10.13
CA ASN A 218 -14.60 26.49 8.81
C ASN A 218 -13.11 26.68 8.49
N LYS A 219 -12.25 26.88 9.50
CA LYS A 219 -10.81 27.02 9.32
C LYS A 219 -10.19 25.71 8.80
N PHE A 220 -10.60 24.58 9.36
CA PHE A 220 -10.19 23.26 8.89
C PHE A 220 -10.72 22.96 7.49
N ILE A 221 -12.02 23.13 7.26
CA ILE A 221 -12.66 22.85 5.96
C ILE A 221 -11.99 23.65 4.83
N LYS A 222 -11.69 24.94 5.05
CA LYS A 222 -11.05 25.79 4.04
C LYS A 222 -9.61 25.36 3.67
N LEU A 223 -8.96 24.53 4.48
CA LEU A 223 -7.62 24.00 4.18
C LEU A 223 -7.64 23.15 2.89
N PHE A 224 -8.73 22.44 2.67
CA PHE A 224 -8.93 21.50 1.58
C PHE A 224 -9.71 22.11 0.41
N ILE A 225 -9.68 23.43 0.24
CA ILE A 225 -10.31 24.12 -0.90
C ILE A 225 -9.23 24.74 -1.78
N VAL A 226 -9.26 24.45 -3.08
CA VAL A 226 -8.37 25.09 -4.06
C VAL A 226 -8.68 26.59 -4.18
N GLU A 227 -7.63 27.40 -4.25
CA GLU A 227 -7.75 28.86 -4.36
C GLU A 227 -8.35 29.29 -5.70
N LYS A 228 -9.23 30.30 -5.67
CA LYS A 228 -9.87 30.86 -6.88
C LYS A 228 -8.90 31.30 -7.96
N THR A 229 -7.71 31.77 -7.58
CA THR A 229 -6.64 32.20 -8.49
C THR A 229 -6.18 31.06 -9.40
N LYS A 230 -6.15 29.81 -8.92
CA LYS A 230 -5.73 28.67 -9.74
C LYS A 230 -6.74 28.37 -10.86
N TYR A 231 -8.04 28.47 -10.57
CA TYR A 231 -9.09 28.33 -11.59
C TYR A 231 -9.06 29.47 -12.63
N LYS A 232 -8.80 30.71 -12.18
CA LYS A 232 -8.62 31.85 -13.11
C LYS A 232 -7.43 31.64 -14.05
N ASN A 233 -6.30 31.18 -13.52
CA ASN A 233 -5.12 30.89 -14.32
C ASN A 233 -5.38 29.80 -15.36
N PHE A 234 -6.10 28.74 -14.98
CA PHE A 234 -6.51 27.69 -15.92
C PHE A 234 -7.40 28.25 -17.05
N ILE A 235 -8.38 29.10 -16.74
CA ILE A 235 -9.25 29.70 -17.78
C ILE A 235 -8.47 30.60 -18.74
N ASN A 236 -7.48 31.33 -18.24
CA ASN A 236 -6.62 32.17 -19.08
C ASN A 236 -5.72 31.34 -20.01
N ASN A 237 -5.41 30.09 -19.65
CA ASN A 237 -4.55 29.21 -20.43
C ASN A 237 -5.05 27.75 -20.36
N ILE A 238 -6.12 27.46 -21.10
CA ILE A 238 -6.75 26.13 -21.13
C ILE A 238 -5.87 25.18 -21.94
N THR A 239 -5.17 24.27 -21.24
CA THR A 239 -4.44 23.14 -21.81
C THR A 239 -4.69 21.90 -20.98
N ILE A 240 -4.43 20.71 -21.55
CA ILE A 240 -4.58 19.43 -20.86
C ILE A 240 -3.59 19.29 -19.69
N GLU A 241 -2.38 19.87 -19.79
CA GLU A 241 -1.41 19.92 -18.69
C GLU A 241 -1.92 20.78 -17.54
N ASN A 242 -2.37 22.02 -17.82
CA ASN A 242 -2.92 22.89 -16.78
C ASN A 242 -4.17 22.30 -16.12
N TRP A 243 -4.97 21.53 -16.89
CA TRP A 243 -6.06 20.73 -16.36
C TRP A 243 -5.56 19.66 -15.39
N SER A 244 -4.53 18.89 -15.76
CA SER A 244 -3.92 17.86 -14.92
C SER A 244 -3.28 18.44 -13.65
N THR A 245 -2.57 19.57 -13.75
CA THR A 245 -2.04 20.30 -12.58
C THR A 245 -3.18 20.73 -11.64
N LEU A 246 -4.33 21.14 -12.18
CA LEU A 246 -5.48 21.53 -11.37
C LEU A 246 -6.19 20.32 -10.75
N ALA A 247 -6.36 19.24 -11.50
CA ALA A 247 -6.87 17.96 -11.00
C ALA A 247 -6.02 17.43 -9.84
N ASN A 248 -4.69 17.46 -9.99
CA ASN A 248 -3.76 17.10 -8.94
C ASN A 248 -3.86 18.02 -7.70
N LYS A 249 -4.12 19.32 -7.87
CA LYS A 249 -4.40 20.21 -6.72
C LYS A 249 -5.70 19.86 -6.00
N ILE A 250 -6.73 19.44 -6.73
CA ILE A 250 -7.99 19.00 -6.14
C ILE A 250 -7.80 17.69 -5.37
N LYS A 251 -6.89 16.80 -5.79
CA LYS A 251 -6.53 15.59 -5.02
C LYS A 251 -6.19 15.90 -3.56
N TYR A 252 -5.35 16.91 -3.32
CA TYR A 252 -5.01 17.37 -1.95
C TYR A 252 -6.05 18.31 -1.32
N LYS A 253 -6.93 18.89 -2.14
CA LYS A 253 -7.93 19.88 -1.71
C LYS A 253 -9.30 19.59 -2.35
N PRO A 254 -9.93 18.46 -2.00
CA PRO A 254 -11.09 17.95 -2.72
C PRO A 254 -12.41 18.60 -2.32
N ILE A 255 -12.43 19.48 -1.32
CA ILE A 255 -13.69 20.08 -0.85
C ILE A 255 -14.18 21.14 -1.83
N ILE A 256 -15.46 21.03 -2.20
CA ILE A 256 -16.16 22.03 -3.01
C ILE A 256 -17.11 22.87 -2.17
N LYS A 257 -17.13 24.18 -2.45
CA LYS A 257 -18.14 25.10 -1.92
C LYS A 257 -19.30 25.23 -2.90
N ILE A 258 -20.51 24.85 -2.47
CA ILE A 258 -21.75 25.02 -3.24
C ILE A 258 -22.68 25.91 -2.42
N ASN A 259 -23.06 27.06 -2.98
CA ASN A 259 -23.78 28.12 -2.27
C ASN A 259 -23.05 28.53 -0.97
N ASN A 260 -23.70 28.38 0.19
CA ASN A 260 -23.14 28.70 1.52
C ASN A 260 -22.67 27.46 2.31
N ASN A 261 -22.65 26.28 1.69
CA ASN A 261 -22.26 25.01 2.30
C ASN A 261 -20.99 24.43 1.65
N TYR A 262 -20.45 23.40 2.30
CA TYR A 262 -19.22 22.70 1.90
C TYR A 262 -19.51 21.22 1.81
N TYR A 263 -19.06 20.60 0.72
CA TYR A 263 -19.34 19.21 0.42
C TYR A 263 -18.04 18.47 0.12
N LEU A 264 -17.95 17.25 0.65
CA LEU A 264 -16.91 16.30 0.29
C LEU A 264 -17.53 15.27 -0.66
N LEU A 265 -17.30 15.45 -1.97
CA LEU A 265 -17.85 14.58 -3.02
C LEU A 265 -16.80 13.66 -3.66
N LEU A 266 -15.57 13.74 -3.13
CA LEU A 266 -14.36 13.07 -3.58
C LEU A 266 -13.68 12.52 -2.33
N GLU A 267 -14.34 11.55 -1.67
CA GLU A 267 -13.94 11.02 -0.37
C GLU A 267 -12.55 10.38 -0.39
N THR A 268 -12.29 9.51 -1.37
CA THR A 268 -11.02 8.78 -1.47
C THR A 268 -9.83 9.72 -1.56
N GLN A 269 -9.92 10.78 -2.38
CA GLN A 269 -8.87 11.79 -2.47
C GLN A 269 -8.66 12.55 -1.15
N PHE A 270 -9.73 12.81 -0.40
CA PHE A 270 -9.62 13.50 0.88
C PHE A 270 -8.90 12.65 1.91
N TYR A 271 -9.29 11.39 2.02
CA TYR A 271 -8.71 10.41 2.94
C TYR A 271 -7.25 10.15 2.62
N ASP A 272 -6.90 9.87 1.36
CA ASP A 272 -5.52 9.60 0.92
C ASP A 272 -4.53 10.73 1.27
N ASN A 273 -5.01 11.97 1.36
CA ASN A 273 -4.17 13.16 1.49
C ASN A 273 -4.42 13.95 2.78
N LEU A 274 -5.22 13.41 3.70
CA LEU A 274 -5.66 14.09 4.91
C LEU A 274 -4.45 14.50 5.77
N ASP A 275 -3.63 13.53 6.17
CA ASP A 275 -2.60 13.73 7.19
C ASP A 275 -1.57 14.76 6.74
N ARG A 276 -1.08 14.61 5.50
CA ARG A 276 -0.19 15.56 4.85
C ARG A 276 -0.75 16.98 4.88
N THR A 277 -2.00 17.14 4.45
CA THR A 277 -2.64 18.46 4.35
C THR A 277 -2.86 19.09 5.72
N VAL A 278 -3.19 18.29 6.73
CA VAL A 278 -3.31 18.70 8.13
C VAL A 278 -1.94 19.12 8.69
N ILE A 279 -0.91 18.29 8.60
CA ILE A 279 0.44 18.60 9.11
C ILE A 279 0.99 19.87 8.44
N GLN A 280 0.82 20.03 7.12
CA GLN A 280 1.19 21.26 6.42
C GLN A 280 0.42 22.49 6.92
N GLY A 281 -0.88 22.35 7.21
CA GLY A 281 -1.70 23.43 7.76
C GLY A 281 -1.28 23.85 9.17
N ILE A 282 -0.89 22.90 10.02
CA ILE A 282 -0.27 23.16 11.33
C ILE A 282 1.04 23.93 11.13
N CYS A 283 1.92 23.42 10.27
CA CYS A 283 3.23 24.01 10.03
C CYS A 283 3.16 25.47 9.56
N LYS A 284 2.15 25.86 8.76
CA LYS A 284 2.01 27.25 8.27
C LYS A 284 2.00 28.31 9.38
N ASN A 285 1.55 27.96 10.59
CA ASN A 285 1.43 28.91 11.71
C ASN A 285 2.59 28.82 12.71
N LEU A 286 3.62 28.01 12.42
CA LEU A 286 4.76 27.79 13.30
C LEU A 286 6.01 28.52 12.81
N ASN A 287 6.84 28.97 13.76
CA ASN A 287 8.18 29.46 13.47
C ASN A 287 9.11 28.29 13.05
N LYS A 288 10.33 28.60 12.59
CA LYS A 288 11.27 27.57 12.09
C LYS A 288 11.59 26.49 13.14
N GLN A 289 11.91 26.90 14.37
CA GLN A 289 12.27 26.00 15.46
C GLN A 289 11.12 25.02 15.81
N ASN A 290 9.89 25.52 15.93
CA ASN A 290 8.73 24.69 16.25
C ASN A 290 8.38 23.74 15.09
N LYS A 291 8.62 24.14 13.83
CA LYS A 291 8.47 23.24 12.67
C LYS A 291 9.46 22.08 12.73
N GLU A 292 10.71 22.35 13.09
CA GLU A 292 11.75 21.31 13.22
C GLU A 292 11.42 20.35 14.36
N GLN A 293 10.98 20.86 15.51
CA GLN A 293 10.50 20.03 16.62
C GLN A 293 9.30 19.15 16.25
N LEU A 294 8.30 19.72 15.56
CA LEU A 294 7.13 18.97 15.10
C LEU A 294 7.52 17.88 14.10
N ARG A 295 8.41 18.19 13.14
CA ARG A 295 8.92 17.21 12.18
C ARG A 295 9.65 16.07 12.86
N TYR A 296 10.58 16.37 13.78
CA TYR A 296 11.29 15.35 14.54
C TYR A 296 10.31 14.45 15.31
N LYS A 297 9.34 15.06 16.00
CA LYS A 297 8.30 14.33 16.75
C LYS A 297 7.46 13.43 15.84
N TYR A 298 7.09 13.92 14.66
CA TYR A 298 6.30 13.19 13.66
C TYR A 298 7.08 12.03 13.06
N THR A 299 8.32 12.25 12.62
CA THR A 299 9.20 11.20 12.08
C THR A 299 9.46 10.11 13.10
N SER A 300 9.83 10.47 14.33
CA SER A 300 10.06 9.50 15.41
C SER A 300 8.81 8.70 15.78
N ASN A 301 7.63 9.29 15.62
CA ASN A 301 6.37 8.57 15.82
C ASN A 301 6.14 7.53 14.70
N ILE A 302 6.44 7.87 13.45
CA ILE A 302 6.33 6.92 12.33
C ILE A 302 7.32 5.77 12.49
N GLU A 303 8.57 6.02 12.92
CA GLU A 303 9.52 4.96 13.25
C GLU A 303 8.95 3.98 14.28
N LYS A 304 8.29 4.47 15.33
CA LYS A 304 7.64 3.63 16.35
C LYS A 304 6.47 2.84 15.79
N ILE A 305 5.67 3.43 14.90
CA ILE A 305 4.56 2.73 14.24
C ILE A 305 5.09 1.60 13.35
N VAL A 306 6.09 1.89 12.51
CA VAL A 306 6.74 0.90 11.64
C VAL A 306 7.32 -0.24 12.47
N ALA A 307 8.05 0.08 13.55
CA ALA A 307 8.56 -0.92 14.49
C ALA A 307 7.42 -1.75 15.11
N GLY A 308 6.28 -1.13 15.45
CA GLY A 308 5.10 -1.81 15.95
C GLY A 308 4.50 -2.81 14.96
N TYR A 309 4.42 -2.46 13.67
CA TYR A 309 3.98 -3.39 12.62
C TYR A 309 4.92 -4.57 12.45
N PHE A 310 6.23 -4.33 12.43
CA PHE A 310 7.17 -5.44 12.41
C PHE A 310 7.12 -6.27 13.70
N GLN A 311 6.85 -5.68 14.86
CA GLN A 311 6.67 -6.42 16.11
C GLN A 311 5.45 -7.35 16.07
N GLN A 312 4.39 -6.92 15.39
CA GLN A 312 3.17 -7.70 15.17
C GLN A 312 3.41 -8.90 14.25
N ILE A 313 4.23 -8.73 13.20
CA ILE A 313 4.60 -9.81 12.28
C ILE A 313 5.64 -10.75 12.91
N LEU A 314 6.76 -10.16 13.35
CA LEU A 314 7.93 -10.81 13.92
C LEU A 314 7.81 -10.82 15.44
N HIS A 315 6.80 -11.53 15.95
CA HIS A 315 6.60 -11.63 17.40
C HIS A 315 7.86 -12.19 18.07
N ASN A 316 8.15 -11.72 19.28
CA ASN A 316 9.36 -12.05 20.05
C ASN A 316 10.71 -11.62 19.44
N SER A 317 10.73 -10.91 18.30
CA SER A 317 11.95 -10.31 17.76
C SER A 317 12.56 -9.26 18.70
N LYS A 318 13.87 -9.02 18.55
CA LYS A 318 14.53 -7.88 19.19
C LYS A 318 14.52 -6.71 18.22
N ILE A 319 13.74 -5.68 18.54
CA ILE A 319 13.61 -4.48 17.71
C ILE A 319 14.35 -3.32 18.39
N ASN A 320 15.33 -2.77 17.70
CA ASN A 320 16.07 -1.59 18.14
C ASN A 320 15.73 -0.41 17.23
N ILE A 321 15.26 0.70 17.79
CA ILE A 321 14.88 1.93 17.06
C ILE A 321 15.84 3.06 17.40
N ASN A 322 16.22 3.91 16.44
CA ASN A 322 17.19 5.00 16.58
C ASN A 322 18.55 4.46 17.05
N ASN A 323 19.29 3.85 16.12
CA ASN A 323 20.50 3.09 16.38
C ASN A 323 21.72 3.84 15.86
N PHE A 324 22.72 4.05 16.71
CA PHE A 324 24.01 4.59 16.29
C PHE A 324 25.08 3.50 16.29
N TYR A 325 25.95 3.47 15.30
CA TYR A 325 27.07 2.53 15.22
C TYR A 325 28.33 3.18 14.64
N ASP A 326 29.50 2.66 15.00
CA ASP A 326 30.77 3.13 14.44
C ASP A 326 31.16 2.32 13.21
N PHE A 327 31.43 3.01 12.10
CA PHE A 327 32.01 2.40 10.91
C PHE A 327 32.96 3.38 10.20
N ASN A 328 34.16 2.91 9.85
CA ASN A 328 35.19 3.72 9.20
C ASN A 328 35.44 5.08 9.89
N LYS A 329 35.56 5.06 11.23
CA LYS A 329 35.74 6.24 12.11
C LYS A 329 34.59 7.26 12.11
N LYS A 330 33.48 6.98 11.43
CA LYS A 330 32.24 7.78 11.47
C LYS A 330 31.22 7.11 12.38
N ILE A 331 30.35 7.93 12.96
CA ILE A 331 29.14 7.47 13.64
C ILE A 331 28.03 7.59 12.61
N ILE A 332 27.31 6.49 12.41
CA ILE A 332 26.24 6.39 11.42
C ILE A 332 24.98 5.99 12.17
N GLU A 333 23.86 6.52 11.70
CA GLU A 333 22.52 6.26 12.22
C GLU A 333 21.80 5.25 11.33
N ASN A 334 20.97 4.42 11.96
CA ASN A 334 19.97 3.59 11.32
C ASN A 334 18.65 3.69 12.10
N ASP A 335 17.55 3.82 11.37
CA ASP A 335 16.24 4.07 11.98
C ASP A 335 15.74 2.85 12.78
N ILE A 336 15.73 1.66 12.17
CA ILE A 336 15.26 0.43 12.82
C ILE A 336 16.11 -0.78 12.41
N LEU A 337 16.50 -1.59 13.40
CA LEU A 337 17.24 -2.84 13.23
C LEU A 337 16.56 -3.95 14.01
N ILE A 338 16.22 -5.03 13.32
CA ILE A 338 15.49 -6.17 13.89
C ILE A 338 16.31 -7.46 13.78
N GLU A 339 16.43 -8.18 14.88
CA GLU A 339 16.98 -9.54 14.93
C GLU A 339 15.83 -10.55 15.13
N TYR A 340 15.69 -11.50 14.20
CA TYR A 340 14.75 -12.62 14.29
C TYR A 340 15.40 -13.92 13.78
N ASP A 341 15.65 -14.84 14.71
CA ASP A 341 16.36 -16.11 14.48
C ASP A 341 17.69 -15.88 13.74
N ASN A 342 17.83 -16.34 12.49
CA ASN A 342 19.02 -16.07 11.66
C ASN A 342 18.76 -15.01 10.56
N HIS A 343 17.86 -14.07 10.81
CA HIS A 343 17.52 -12.98 9.90
C HIS A 343 17.72 -11.62 10.56
N ILE A 344 18.27 -10.69 9.80
CA ILE A 344 18.43 -9.27 10.18
C ILE A 344 17.60 -8.43 9.23
N PHE A 345 16.82 -7.49 9.77
CA PHE A 345 16.09 -6.50 8.98
C PHE A 345 16.68 -5.12 9.26
N ILE A 346 17.24 -4.52 8.21
CA ILE A 346 17.72 -3.14 8.21
C ILE A 346 16.61 -2.29 7.59
N ILE A 347 15.96 -1.48 8.42
CA ILE A 347 14.80 -0.69 8.01
C ILE A 347 15.14 0.80 8.11
N GLU A 348 14.82 1.54 7.04
CA GLU A 348 14.90 3.00 6.98
C GLU A 348 13.52 3.58 6.78
N VAL A 349 13.14 4.54 7.62
CA VAL A 349 11.82 5.17 7.64
C VAL A 349 11.92 6.58 7.08
N LYS A 350 11.04 6.89 6.12
CA LYS A 350 11.06 8.16 5.40
C LYS A 350 9.71 8.85 5.51
N ALA A 351 9.64 9.74 6.49
CA ALA A 351 8.48 10.59 6.79
C ALA A 351 8.46 11.92 6.01
N GLY A 352 9.46 12.15 5.15
CA GLY A 352 9.61 13.39 4.40
C GLY A 352 8.55 13.55 3.32
N ASN A 353 8.09 14.79 3.10
CA ASN A 353 7.13 15.08 2.04
C ASN A 353 7.77 14.87 0.66
N PHE A 354 7.21 13.97 -0.12
CA PHE A 354 7.44 13.94 -1.56
C PHE A 354 6.82 15.16 -2.22
N THR A 355 7.38 15.65 -3.33
CA THR A 355 6.81 16.78 -4.07
C THR A 355 5.40 16.41 -4.51
N PRO A 356 4.38 17.25 -4.23
CA PRO A 356 3.03 17.01 -4.73
C PRO A 356 2.92 17.39 -6.21
N GLU A 357 3.97 17.92 -6.82
CA GLU A 357 4.02 18.32 -8.22
C GLU A 357 4.12 17.08 -9.11
N LEU A 358 3.48 17.12 -10.26
CA LEU A 358 3.51 16.00 -11.19
C LEU A 358 4.88 15.98 -11.88
N ALA A 359 5.42 14.79 -12.15
CA ALA A 359 6.68 14.66 -12.88
C ALA A 359 6.64 15.33 -14.28
N VAL A 360 5.45 15.43 -14.88
CA VAL A 360 5.24 16.17 -16.14
C VAL A 360 5.47 17.68 -16.01
N ASP A 361 5.24 18.25 -14.81
CA ASP A 361 5.35 19.67 -14.55
C ASP A 361 6.81 20.05 -14.22
N ASP A 362 7.50 19.25 -13.40
CA ASP A 362 8.92 19.43 -13.05
C ASP A 362 9.60 18.10 -12.69
N ILE A 363 10.22 17.47 -13.69
CA ILE A 363 10.91 16.18 -13.53
C ILE A 363 12.17 16.28 -12.67
N GLU A 364 12.87 17.40 -12.68
CA GLU A 364 14.14 17.53 -11.98
C GLU A 364 13.91 17.67 -10.47
N SER A 365 12.89 18.44 -10.08
CA SER A 365 12.39 18.49 -8.71
C SER A 365 11.88 17.12 -8.23
N HIS A 366 11.20 16.39 -9.13
CA HIS A 366 10.72 15.02 -8.85
C HIS A 366 11.87 14.03 -8.59
N LYS A 367 12.85 13.96 -9.50
CA LYS A 367 14.06 13.13 -9.35
C LYS A 367 14.82 13.47 -8.08
N LYS A 368 15.02 14.76 -7.80
CA LYS A 368 15.71 15.21 -6.58
C LYS A 368 14.99 14.75 -5.31
N SER A 369 13.65 14.80 -5.32
CA SER A 369 12.86 14.35 -4.17
C SER A 369 12.95 12.83 -3.99
N LEU A 370 12.92 12.06 -5.07
CA LEU A 370 13.13 10.61 -5.03
C LEU A 370 14.53 10.22 -4.58
N HIS A 371 15.57 10.86 -5.10
CA HIS A 371 16.95 10.68 -4.66
C HIS A 371 17.06 10.87 -3.14
N ASN A 372 16.53 11.98 -2.62
CA ASN A 372 16.62 12.31 -1.20
C ASN A 372 15.80 11.38 -0.31
N LEU A 373 14.64 10.90 -0.77
CA LEU A 373 13.77 10.02 0.01
C LEU A 373 14.23 8.57 -0.03
N ILE A 374 14.70 8.07 -1.19
CA ILE A 374 14.88 6.65 -1.43
C ILE A 374 16.36 6.29 -1.60
N GLU A 375 17.11 6.96 -2.49
CA GLU A 375 18.50 6.57 -2.77
C GLU A 375 19.43 6.81 -1.58
N VAL A 376 19.25 7.93 -0.86
CA VAL A 376 20.00 8.22 0.37
C VAL A 376 19.72 7.13 1.42
N ALA A 377 18.46 6.74 1.58
CA ALA A 377 18.06 5.66 2.50
C ALA A 377 18.74 4.33 2.11
N ASN A 378 18.70 3.99 0.83
CA ASN A 378 19.32 2.78 0.31
C ASN A 378 20.83 2.75 0.55
N ALA A 379 21.51 3.89 0.36
CA ALA A 379 22.94 4.02 0.64
C ALA A 379 23.27 3.83 2.14
N GLN A 380 22.41 4.31 3.05
CA GLN A 380 22.54 4.09 4.48
C GLN A 380 22.43 2.59 4.82
N GLN A 381 21.43 1.89 4.26
CA GLN A 381 21.26 0.44 4.46
C GLN A 381 22.45 -0.36 3.96
N ASN A 382 22.93 -0.06 2.74
CA ASN A 382 24.11 -0.71 2.16
C ASN A 382 25.37 -0.50 3.03
N THR A 383 25.49 0.66 3.68
CA THR A 383 26.60 0.96 4.57
C THR A 383 26.55 0.10 5.83
N LEU A 384 25.36 -0.06 6.44
CA LEU A 384 25.18 -0.93 7.61
C LEU A 384 25.36 -2.42 7.25
N GLU A 385 24.80 -2.86 6.13
CA GLU A 385 25.02 -4.22 5.61
C GLU A 385 26.52 -4.51 5.43
N THR A 386 27.26 -3.60 4.78
CA THR A 386 28.71 -3.74 4.60
C THR A 386 29.44 -3.80 5.95
N CYS A 387 29.03 -2.98 6.92
CA CYS A 387 29.58 -2.99 8.27
C CYS A 387 29.39 -4.35 8.96
N LEU A 388 28.17 -4.88 8.92
CA LEU A 388 27.82 -6.19 9.48
C LEU A 388 28.61 -7.30 8.80
N LEU A 389 28.66 -7.32 7.46
CA LEU A 389 29.36 -8.33 6.68
C LEU A 389 30.87 -8.35 6.95
N LYS A 390 31.48 -7.18 7.12
CA LYS A 390 32.92 -7.04 7.38
C LYS A 390 33.31 -7.39 8.81
N ASN A 391 32.55 -6.89 9.79
CA ASN A 391 32.92 -7.00 11.20
C ASN A 391 32.33 -8.25 11.88
N LYS A 392 31.27 -8.84 11.30
CA LYS A 392 30.45 -9.98 11.83
C LYS A 392 29.76 -9.72 13.17
N LYS A 393 30.24 -8.75 13.92
CA LYS A 393 29.79 -8.37 15.24
C LYS A 393 29.94 -6.85 15.38
N ILE A 394 28.86 -6.16 15.73
CA ILE A 394 28.88 -4.71 15.94
C ILE A 394 28.11 -4.33 17.19
N ASP A 395 28.54 -3.24 17.83
CA ASP A 395 27.80 -2.62 18.93
C ASP A 395 26.96 -1.46 18.40
N ILE A 396 25.71 -1.40 18.85
CA ILE A 396 24.80 -0.28 18.59
C ILE A 396 24.54 0.52 19.86
N TYR A 397 24.33 1.82 19.71
CA TYR A 397 24.25 2.81 20.80
C TYR A 397 22.97 3.67 20.70
N ASP A 398 22.61 4.33 21.81
CA ASP A 398 21.43 5.19 21.97
C ASP A 398 21.59 6.64 21.52
N ASP A 399 22.83 7.09 21.36
CA ASP A 399 23.16 8.46 21.00
C ASP A 399 24.39 8.51 20.07
N ASN A 400 24.46 9.56 19.25
CA ASN A 400 25.61 9.86 18.42
C ASN A 400 26.79 10.48 19.22
N ASN A 401 26.57 10.89 20.47
CA ASN A 401 27.62 11.49 21.29
C ASN A 401 28.47 10.41 21.99
N LYS A 402 29.69 10.20 21.49
CA LYS A 402 30.65 9.20 22.02
C LYS A 402 30.93 9.32 23.53
N LYS A 403 30.75 10.49 24.13
CA LYS A 403 31.02 10.71 25.56
C LYS A 403 29.87 10.28 26.46
N THR A 404 28.64 10.27 25.94
CA THR A 404 27.42 10.07 26.74
C THR A 404 26.58 8.88 26.28
N ARG A 405 26.86 8.32 25.12
CA ARG A 405 26.13 7.18 24.56
C ARG A 405 26.33 5.91 25.39
N ASN A 406 25.26 5.12 25.52
CA ASN A 406 25.26 3.79 26.12
C ASN A 406 25.08 2.73 25.04
N LYS A 407 25.69 1.55 25.26
CA LYS A 407 25.48 0.38 24.39
C LYS A 407 24.04 -0.12 24.56
N LYS A 408 23.27 -0.14 23.47
CA LYS A 408 21.91 -0.70 23.43
C LYS A 408 21.95 -2.22 23.27
N ALA A 409 22.69 -2.68 22.27
CA ALA A 409 22.78 -4.09 21.93
C ALA A 409 24.07 -4.40 21.17
N GLU A 410 24.32 -5.69 20.99
CA GLU A 410 25.41 -6.24 20.22
C GLU A 410 24.83 -7.15 19.15
N ILE A 411 24.98 -6.77 17.89
CA ILE A 411 24.41 -7.46 16.74
C ILE A 411 25.45 -8.43 16.19
N LYS A 412 25.06 -9.69 15.99
CA LYS A 412 25.94 -10.75 15.49
C LYS A 412 25.34 -11.39 14.25
N ILE A 413 26.20 -11.61 13.25
CA ILE A 413 25.83 -12.34 12.04
C ILE A 413 26.84 -13.44 11.74
N ASN A 414 26.38 -14.50 11.08
CA ASN A 414 27.20 -15.59 10.56
C ASN A 414 27.13 -15.63 9.01
N LYS A 415 27.57 -16.73 8.38
CA LYS A 415 27.55 -16.86 6.91
C LYS A 415 26.16 -17.17 6.38
N GLU A 416 25.31 -17.72 7.22
CA GLU A 416 23.95 -18.19 6.94
C GLU A 416 22.90 -17.11 7.25
N THR A 417 23.30 -16.00 7.88
CA THR A 417 22.40 -14.90 8.23
C THR A 417 21.88 -14.21 6.98
N ASN A 418 20.56 -14.13 6.83
CA ASN A 418 19.93 -13.39 5.76
C ASN A 418 19.71 -11.93 6.19
N ILE A 419 20.04 -10.98 5.31
CA ILE A 419 19.82 -9.55 5.54
C ILE A 419 18.69 -9.06 4.63
N PHE A 420 17.67 -8.45 5.21
CA PHE A 420 16.58 -7.78 4.51
C PHE A 420 16.75 -6.27 4.62
N LYS A 421 16.75 -5.57 3.49
CA LYS A 421 16.76 -4.10 3.42
C LYS A 421 15.39 -3.62 3.00
N ILE A 422 14.74 -2.84 3.85
CA ILE A 422 13.37 -2.35 3.63
C ILE A 422 13.31 -0.85 3.87
N ILE A 423 12.90 -0.09 2.87
CA ILE A 423 12.61 1.34 3.03
C ILE A 423 11.10 1.48 3.21
N VAL A 424 10.67 2.16 4.27
CA VAL A 424 9.25 2.41 4.54
C VAL A 424 8.96 3.89 4.47
N THR A 425 8.07 4.28 3.55
CA THR A 425 7.66 5.69 3.38
C THR A 425 6.32 5.94 4.08
N ALA A 426 6.16 7.13 4.65
CA ALA A 426 4.89 7.50 5.30
C ALA A 426 3.75 7.71 4.30
N GLU A 427 4.08 8.10 3.06
CA GLU A 427 3.15 8.27 1.96
C GLU A 427 3.43 7.24 0.88
N SER A 428 2.39 6.74 0.21
CA SER A 428 2.58 5.77 -0.87
C SER A 428 3.00 6.38 -2.21
N PHE A 429 3.86 5.64 -2.89
CA PHE A 429 4.40 5.85 -4.22
C PHE A 429 4.18 4.60 -5.08
N ASN A 430 2.94 4.13 -5.20
CA ASN A 430 2.59 2.79 -5.74
C ASN A 430 3.41 2.39 -6.98
N ASP A 431 3.57 3.27 -7.97
CA ASP A 431 4.39 2.97 -9.17
C ASP A 431 5.84 2.63 -8.88
N ILE A 432 6.43 3.36 -7.94
CA ILE A 432 7.85 3.29 -7.58
C ILE A 432 8.08 2.10 -6.66
N GLU A 433 7.18 1.89 -5.69
CA GLU A 433 7.20 0.73 -4.79
C GLU A 433 7.21 -0.59 -5.57
N VAL A 434 6.37 -0.67 -6.60
CA VAL A 434 6.17 -1.89 -7.38
C VAL A 434 7.23 -2.09 -8.46
N ARG A 435 7.67 -1.00 -9.11
CA ARG A 435 8.52 -1.06 -10.33
C ARG A 435 9.90 -0.45 -10.15
N ASN A 436 10.41 -0.35 -8.93
CA ASN A 436 11.72 0.24 -8.62
C ASN A 436 12.86 -0.26 -9.54
N ASN A 437 12.84 -1.53 -9.92
CA ASN A 437 13.84 -2.17 -10.80
C ASN A 437 13.70 -1.82 -12.29
N TYR A 438 12.56 -1.25 -12.71
CA TYR A 438 12.30 -0.85 -14.11
C TYR A 438 12.38 0.66 -14.32
N ILE A 439 12.29 1.43 -13.23
CA ILE A 439 12.29 2.88 -13.25
C ILE A 439 13.76 3.36 -13.19
N LYS A 440 14.40 3.51 -14.36
CA LYS A 440 15.82 3.92 -14.49
C LYS A 440 16.15 5.33 -13.97
N ILE A 441 15.17 6.07 -13.43
CA ILE A 441 15.44 7.33 -12.73
C ILE A 441 15.92 7.12 -11.30
N LEU A 442 15.93 5.88 -10.80
CA LEU A 442 16.45 5.49 -9.49
C LEU A 442 17.57 4.46 -9.62
N SER A 443 18.57 4.58 -8.74
CA SER A 443 19.68 3.64 -8.60
C SER A 443 19.60 2.93 -7.24
N LEU A 444 18.77 1.89 -7.15
CA LEU A 444 18.65 1.06 -5.95
C LEU A 444 19.48 -0.23 -6.07
N SER A 445 19.85 -0.79 -4.92
CA SER A 445 20.35 -2.17 -4.91
C SER A 445 19.19 -3.11 -5.20
N SER A 446 19.45 -4.13 -6.02
CA SER A 446 18.42 -5.02 -6.56
C SER A 446 17.61 -5.80 -5.52
N ASP A 447 18.06 -5.82 -4.26
CA ASP A 447 17.49 -6.58 -3.16
C ASP A 447 16.74 -5.74 -2.10
N THR A 448 16.65 -4.41 -2.31
CA THR A 448 15.94 -3.48 -1.42
C THR A 448 14.46 -3.44 -1.74
N ILE A 449 13.63 -3.65 -0.72
CA ILE A 449 12.17 -3.60 -0.82
C ILE A 449 11.71 -2.20 -0.40
N LEU A 450 10.87 -1.57 -1.22
CA LEU A 450 10.26 -0.27 -0.91
C LEU A 450 8.77 -0.51 -0.62
N LEU A 451 8.32 -0.05 0.55
CA LEU A 451 6.92 -0.17 1.00
C LEU A 451 6.43 1.20 1.46
N CYS A 452 5.13 1.44 1.35
CA CYS A 452 4.50 2.50 2.13
C CYS A 452 3.95 2.00 3.47
N LEU A 453 3.57 2.95 4.33
CA LEU A 453 2.98 2.66 5.62
C LEU A 453 1.65 1.88 5.50
N ASP A 454 0.90 2.09 4.41
CA ASP A 454 -0.36 1.39 4.15
C ASP A 454 -0.13 -0.08 3.76
N ASP A 455 0.83 -0.35 2.87
CA ASP A 455 1.22 -1.72 2.51
C ASP A 455 1.71 -2.48 3.74
N LEU A 456 2.59 -1.85 4.53
CA LEU A 456 3.14 -2.48 5.73
C LEU A 456 2.04 -2.75 6.78
N ARG A 457 1.03 -1.89 6.89
CA ARG A 457 -0.12 -2.15 7.77
C ARG A 457 -0.86 -3.42 7.32
N ILE A 458 -1.11 -3.55 6.03
CA ILE A 458 -1.77 -4.73 5.47
C ILE A 458 -0.91 -5.96 5.71
N TYR A 459 0.40 -5.90 5.51
CA TYR A 459 1.32 -6.99 5.86
C TYR A 459 1.28 -7.31 7.35
N SER A 460 1.17 -6.31 8.22
CA SER A 460 1.11 -6.52 9.67
C SER A 460 -0.14 -7.24 10.14
N GLU A 461 -1.28 -6.97 9.51
CA GLU A 461 -2.52 -7.73 9.74
C GLU A 461 -2.41 -9.10 9.08
N TYR A 462 -1.99 -9.14 7.81
CA TYR A 462 -1.96 -10.36 7.02
C TYR A 462 -1.08 -11.43 7.68
N PHE A 463 0.15 -11.07 8.03
CA PHE A 463 1.16 -11.95 8.65
C PHE A 463 1.23 -11.83 10.17
N ASN A 464 0.16 -11.35 10.84
CA ASN A 464 0.14 -11.22 12.30
C ASN A 464 0.53 -12.54 12.97
N GLN A 465 1.62 -12.53 13.75
CA GLN A 465 2.22 -13.70 14.42
C GLN A 465 2.62 -14.86 13.48
N HIS A 466 2.85 -14.57 12.20
CA HIS A 466 3.28 -15.53 11.18
C HIS A 466 4.60 -15.11 10.50
N PRO A 467 5.70 -15.02 11.26
CA PRO A 467 6.98 -14.53 10.78
C PRO A 467 7.60 -15.37 9.67
N CYS A 468 7.39 -16.69 9.65
CA CYS A 468 8.00 -17.57 8.65
C CYS A 468 7.31 -17.41 7.29
N TYR A 469 5.99 -17.23 7.28
CA TYR A 469 5.24 -16.88 6.08
C TYR A 469 5.69 -15.54 5.51
N PHE A 470 5.89 -14.53 6.38
CA PHE A 470 6.39 -13.22 5.96
C PHE A 470 7.80 -13.30 5.38
N ILE A 471 8.74 -13.96 6.06
CA ILE A 471 10.12 -14.12 5.58
C ILE A 471 10.14 -14.84 4.22
N GLN A 472 9.35 -15.90 4.07
CA GLN A 472 9.25 -16.61 2.80
C GLN A 472 8.65 -15.73 1.70
N TYR A 473 7.61 -14.96 2.02
CA TYR A 473 7.06 -13.97 1.10
C TYR A 473 8.12 -12.95 0.65
N LEU A 474 8.95 -12.44 1.57
CA LEU A 474 10.03 -11.51 1.21
C LEU A 474 11.10 -12.14 0.30
N PHE A 475 11.41 -13.44 0.46
CA PHE A 475 12.28 -14.16 -0.47
C PHE A 475 11.69 -14.21 -1.87
N GLU A 476 10.38 -14.43 -2.01
CA GLU A 476 9.69 -14.45 -3.31
C GLU A 476 9.55 -13.05 -3.90
N ARG A 477 9.21 -12.04 -3.08
CA ARG A 477 9.12 -10.63 -3.48
C ARG A 477 10.44 -10.09 -4.06
N ARG A 478 11.58 -10.59 -3.58
CA ARG A 478 12.93 -10.28 -4.10
C ARG A 478 13.26 -10.93 -5.45
N LYS A 479 12.57 -12.01 -5.83
CA LYS A 479 12.77 -12.70 -7.11
C LYS A 479 11.76 -12.24 -8.16
N ASN A 480 10.53 -11.98 -7.73
CA ASN A 480 9.41 -11.70 -8.60
C ASN A 480 9.27 -10.20 -8.85
N HIS A 481 9.77 -9.77 -10.01
CA HIS A 481 9.57 -8.43 -10.53
C HIS A 481 8.64 -8.51 -11.73
N ASN A 482 7.38 -8.08 -11.55
CA ASN A 482 6.44 -7.98 -12.65
C ASN A 482 6.20 -6.49 -12.97
N PRO A 483 6.65 -5.99 -14.14
CA PRO A 483 6.45 -4.59 -14.52
C PRO A 483 4.97 -4.24 -14.74
N ASP A 484 4.08 -5.22 -14.88
CA ASP A 484 2.64 -5.00 -15.07
C ASP A 484 1.91 -4.66 -13.78
N PHE A 485 2.49 -4.99 -12.61
CA PHE A 485 1.87 -4.69 -11.33
C PHE A 485 1.78 -3.18 -11.13
N ILE A 486 0.68 -2.75 -10.51
CA ILE A 486 0.35 -1.33 -10.28
C ILE A 486 0.33 -1.03 -8.78
N ASP A 487 0.20 -2.08 -7.96
CA ASP A 487 0.08 -2.00 -6.51
C ASP A 487 0.95 -3.08 -5.85
N GLU A 488 1.50 -2.78 -4.68
CA GLU A 488 2.38 -3.69 -3.93
C GLU A 488 1.63 -4.97 -3.51
N LEU A 489 0.32 -4.87 -3.26
CA LEU A 489 -0.51 -6.03 -2.93
C LEU A 489 -0.67 -7.02 -4.08
N CYS A 490 -0.40 -6.62 -5.33
CA CYS A 490 -0.36 -7.58 -6.44
C CYS A 490 0.71 -8.67 -6.22
N HIS A 491 1.84 -8.33 -5.58
CA HIS A 491 2.85 -9.31 -5.23
C HIS A 491 2.34 -10.29 -4.18
N LEU A 492 1.61 -9.80 -3.17
CA LEU A 492 1.03 -10.65 -2.13
C LEU A 492 -0.06 -11.56 -2.68
N GLU A 493 -1.00 -11.05 -3.48
CA GLU A 493 -2.05 -11.84 -4.14
C GLU A 493 -1.44 -12.93 -5.03
N THR A 494 -0.45 -12.55 -5.85
CA THR A 494 0.26 -13.49 -6.73
C THR A 494 0.97 -14.58 -5.93
N TRP A 495 1.57 -14.23 -4.80
CA TRP A 495 2.17 -15.20 -3.90
C TRP A 495 1.11 -16.14 -3.31
N ILE A 496 -0.03 -15.62 -2.84
CA ILE A 496 -1.11 -16.45 -2.32
C ILE A 496 -1.62 -17.46 -3.36
N GLU A 497 -1.85 -17.00 -4.60
CA GLU A 497 -2.42 -17.82 -5.67
C GLU A 497 -1.41 -18.81 -6.28
N ASN A 498 -0.20 -18.36 -6.56
CA ASN A 498 0.75 -19.09 -7.39
C ASN A 498 1.85 -19.81 -6.61
N HIS A 499 1.98 -19.61 -5.29
CA HIS A 499 3.08 -20.17 -4.49
C HIS A 499 3.26 -21.69 -4.61
N ASN A 500 2.18 -22.44 -4.91
CA ASN A 500 2.22 -23.89 -5.10
C ASN A 500 2.34 -24.35 -6.55
N HIS A 501 2.28 -23.43 -7.50
CA HIS A 501 2.39 -23.73 -8.93
C HIS A 501 3.80 -23.38 -9.38
N LEU A 502 4.47 -24.30 -10.09
CA LEU A 502 5.78 -24.09 -10.75
C LEU A 502 5.73 -23.07 -11.89
N ILE A 503 4.90 -22.03 -11.78
CA ILE A 503 4.89 -20.92 -12.70
C ILE A 503 6.05 -20.02 -12.28
N GLN A 504 7.24 -20.36 -12.76
CA GLN A 504 8.22 -19.32 -12.98
C GLN A 504 7.53 -18.28 -13.85
N ILE A 505 7.41 -17.05 -13.35
CA ILE A 505 7.08 -15.87 -14.15
C ILE A 505 8.32 -15.53 -15.02
N SER A 506 8.91 -16.53 -15.67
CA SER A 506 10.12 -16.46 -16.50
C SER A 506 9.78 -16.42 -17.99
N LYS A 507 8.57 -15.98 -18.35
CA LYS A 507 8.16 -15.74 -19.73
C LYS A 507 7.43 -14.40 -19.89
N TYR A 508 8.07 -13.32 -19.47
CA TYR A 508 7.86 -12.04 -20.13
C TYR A 508 9.12 -11.75 -20.91
N ASN A 509 9.16 -12.31 -22.13
CA ASN A 509 10.23 -12.12 -23.09
C ASN A 509 10.48 -10.63 -23.37
N GLU A 510 11.72 -10.36 -23.76
CA GLU A 510 12.43 -9.09 -23.96
C GLU A 510 11.78 -8.02 -24.87
N ASP A 511 10.50 -8.15 -25.25
CA ASP A 511 9.74 -7.10 -25.93
C ASP A 511 8.97 -6.24 -24.92
N ILE A 512 9.71 -5.60 -24.02
CA ILE A 512 9.20 -4.57 -23.10
C ILE A 512 8.93 -3.29 -23.91
N LYS A 513 7.88 -3.28 -24.74
CA LYS A 513 7.46 -2.08 -25.50
C LYS A 513 6.05 -1.61 -25.24
N PHE A 514 5.15 -2.42 -24.67
CA PHE A 514 3.76 -1.99 -24.45
C PHE A 514 3.14 -2.69 -23.24
N HIS A 515 3.46 -2.21 -22.04
CA HIS A 515 2.87 -2.71 -20.80
C HIS A 515 2.25 -1.55 -20.03
N PHE A 516 1.02 -1.24 -20.40
CA PHE A 516 0.15 -0.44 -19.57
C PHE A 516 -0.30 -1.32 -18.42
N GLY A 517 -0.08 -0.88 -17.19
CA GLY A 517 -0.53 -1.60 -16.00
C GLY A 517 -2.05 -1.79 -16.04
N PHE A 518 -2.50 -2.97 -16.47
CA PHE A 518 -3.93 -3.30 -16.54
C PHE A 518 -4.26 -4.63 -15.85
N LYS A 519 -3.30 -5.26 -15.16
CA LYS A 519 -3.59 -6.44 -14.34
C LYS A 519 -3.49 -6.09 -12.86
N SER A 520 -4.49 -5.33 -12.39
CA SER A 520 -4.80 -5.16 -10.97
C SER A 520 -5.93 -6.11 -10.61
N GLU A 521 -5.65 -7.40 -10.47
CA GLU A 521 -6.65 -8.35 -9.98
C GLU A 521 -6.31 -8.76 -8.55
N ILE A 522 -6.34 -7.82 -7.61
CA ILE A 522 -6.26 -8.10 -6.16
C ILE A 522 -7.64 -8.57 -5.70
N LYS A 523 -8.08 -9.76 -6.13
CA LYS A 523 -9.48 -10.17 -5.95
C LYS A 523 -9.76 -10.69 -4.56
N ASN A 524 -8.91 -11.58 -4.05
CA ASN A 524 -9.17 -12.29 -2.80
C ASN A 524 -8.90 -11.41 -1.59
N LEU A 525 -7.81 -10.64 -1.63
CA LEU A 525 -7.50 -9.67 -0.56
C LEU A 525 -8.56 -8.55 -0.50
N ASP A 526 -8.97 -7.95 -1.63
CA ASP A 526 -10.01 -6.91 -1.64
C ASP A 526 -11.33 -7.45 -1.09
N LYS A 527 -11.74 -8.63 -1.54
CA LYS A 527 -12.95 -9.30 -1.04
C LYS A 527 -12.88 -9.51 0.48
N TYR A 528 -11.75 -9.97 1.00
CA TYR A 528 -11.57 -10.21 2.43
C TYR A 528 -11.59 -8.92 3.25
N TYR A 529 -10.75 -7.94 2.93
CA TYR A 529 -10.63 -6.71 3.72
C TYR A 529 -11.85 -5.79 3.60
N ASN A 530 -12.50 -5.73 2.44
CA ASN A 530 -13.77 -5.02 2.30
C ASN A 530 -14.85 -5.68 3.18
N ASN A 531 -14.91 -7.02 3.20
CA ASN A 531 -15.87 -7.72 4.05
C ASN A 531 -15.59 -7.56 5.55
N LEU A 532 -14.35 -7.34 5.99
CA LEU A 532 -14.08 -6.97 7.39
C LEU A 532 -14.73 -5.63 7.79
N TYR A 533 -14.88 -4.70 6.84
CA TYR A 533 -15.54 -3.42 7.09
C TYR A 533 -17.07 -3.53 6.99
N PHE A 534 -17.58 -4.12 5.91
CA PHE A 534 -19.02 -4.21 5.66
C PHE A 534 -19.72 -5.31 6.48
N ASN A 535 -18.96 -6.36 6.87
CA ASN A 535 -19.44 -7.52 7.63
C ASN A 535 -20.70 -8.15 7.02
N THR A 536 -20.75 -8.28 5.69
CA THR A 536 -21.92 -8.77 4.94
C THR A 536 -21.99 -10.29 4.90
N SER A 537 -20.85 -10.97 4.97
CA SER A 537 -20.77 -12.43 4.91
C SER A 537 -19.56 -12.97 5.68
N ARG A 538 -19.50 -14.29 5.89
CA ARG A 538 -18.27 -14.92 6.40
C ARG A 538 -17.34 -15.21 5.23
N ILE A 539 -16.23 -14.47 5.16
CA ILE A 539 -15.17 -14.67 4.17
C ILE A 539 -13.91 -15.06 4.92
N ASP A 540 -13.35 -16.22 4.57
CA ASP A 540 -12.10 -16.68 5.16
C ASP A 540 -10.93 -15.89 4.58
N LYS A 541 -9.90 -15.64 5.42
CA LYS A 541 -8.67 -14.98 5.01
C LYS A 541 -7.99 -15.79 3.90
N PRO A 542 -7.60 -15.18 2.78
CA PRO A 542 -6.87 -15.87 1.73
C PRO A 542 -5.53 -16.35 2.27
N LYS A 543 -5.12 -17.58 1.91
CA LYS A 543 -3.92 -18.25 2.42
C LYS A 543 -3.30 -19.11 1.32
N ILE A 544 -1.98 -19.29 1.37
CA ILE A 544 -1.32 -20.33 0.57
C ILE A 544 -1.83 -21.71 0.97
N ASN A 545 -1.96 -22.61 0.00
CA ASN A 545 -2.40 -23.97 0.27
C ASN A 545 -1.25 -24.82 0.82
N LEU A 546 -1.35 -25.29 2.06
CA LEU A 546 -0.37 -26.19 2.67
C LEU A 546 -1.08 -27.39 3.32
N PRO A 547 -0.44 -28.57 3.38
CA PRO A 547 -1.01 -29.69 4.11
C PRO A 547 -1.09 -29.39 5.62
N ILE A 548 -2.13 -29.90 6.28
CA ILE A 548 -2.52 -29.53 7.64
C ILE A 548 -1.43 -29.85 8.67
N GLU A 549 -0.74 -30.98 8.54
CA GLU A 549 0.36 -31.35 9.45
C GLU A 549 1.59 -30.47 9.25
N ILE A 550 1.82 -29.96 8.03
CA ILE A 550 2.90 -29.02 7.74
C ILE A 550 2.59 -27.67 8.39
N GLU A 551 1.36 -27.17 8.27
CA GLU A 551 0.93 -25.95 8.96
C GLU A 551 1.08 -26.06 10.49
N LYS A 552 0.77 -27.22 11.08
CA LYS A 552 0.97 -27.45 12.52
C LYS A 552 2.44 -27.37 12.92
N ILE A 553 3.34 -27.94 12.11
CA ILE A 553 4.79 -27.88 12.36
C ILE A 553 5.28 -26.44 12.28
N ILE A 554 4.89 -25.68 11.25
CA ILE A 554 5.26 -24.26 11.09
C ILE A 554 4.71 -23.44 12.26
N THR A 555 3.44 -23.63 12.62
CA THR A 555 2.82 -22.93 13.76
C THR A 555 3.54 -23.23 15.07
N PHE A 556 3.98 -24.49 15.28
CA PHE A 556 4.78 -24.86 16.44
C PHE A 556 6.14 -24.14 16.44
N CYS A 557 6.81 -24.08 15.29
CA CYS A 557 8.07 -23.38 15.11
C CYS A 557 7.94 -21.87 15.38
N GLU A 558 6.86 -21.25 14.91
CA GLU A 558 6.61 -19.82 15.13
C GLU A 558 6.31 -19.50 16.60
N LYS A 559 5.52 -20.35 17.29
CA LYS A 559 5.15 -20.11 18.70
C LYS A 559 6.28 -20.33 19.70
N ASN A 560 7.23 -21.22 19.39
CA ASN A 560 8.29 -21.61 20.32
C ASN A 560 9.60 -20.88 19.97
N ASN A 561 10.03 -19.98 20.85
CA ASN A 561 11.00 -18.91 20.59
C ASN A 561 12.34 -19.32 19.92
N ILE A 562 12.64 -18.60 18.83
CA ILE A 562 13.88 -17.92 18.36
C ILE A 562 15.19 -18.38 19.02
N ASN A 563 16.04 -19.06 18.24
CA ASN A 563 17.45 -19.51 18.44
C ASN A 563 17.68 -20.98 18.02
N ASN A 564 16.66 -21.65 17.47
CA ASN A 564 16.76 -23.05 17.05
C ASN A 564 16.77 -23.21 15.52
N ASN A 565 17.00 -22.18 14.71
CA ASN A 565 16.93 -22.26 13.23
C ASN A 565 15.55 -22.67 12.69
N TYR A 566 14.50 -22.36 13.44
CA TYR A 566 13.12 -22.67 13.10
C TYR A 566 12.62 -21.85 11.92
N SER A 567 13.09 -20.61 11.76
CA SER A 567 12.72 -19.79 10.61
C SER A 567 13.23 -20.45 9.33
N TYR A 568 14.49 -20.90 9.31
CA TYR A 568 15.11 -21.58 8.18
C TYR A 568 14.32 -22.82 7.76
N PHE A 569 13.99 -23.68 8.73
CA PHE A 569 13.21 -24.89 8.45
C PHE A 569 11.78 -24.59 7.97
N SER A 570 11.10 -23.63 8.61
CA SER A 570 9.73 -23.27 8.25
C SER A 570 9.68 -22.66 6.86
N THR A 571 10.58 -21.72 6.54
CA THR A 571 10.66 -21.13 5.18
C THR A 571 11.01 -22.19 4.14
N PHE A 572 11.87 -23.15 4.49
CA PHE A 572 12.18 -24.29 3.63
C PHE A 572 10.92 -25.11 3.32
N LEU A 573 10.14 -25.49 4.34
CA LEU A 573 8.89 -26.23 4.15
C LEU A 573 7.90 -25.46 3.28
N ILE A 574 7.72 -24.17 3.54
CA ILE A 574 6.81 -23.34 2.76
C ILE A 574 7.27 -23.33 1.29
N ASN A 575 8.57 -23.24 1.00
CA ASN A 575 9.11 -23.19 -0.36
C ASN A 575 9.04 -24.50 -1.17
N ILE A 576 8.59 -25.62 -0.58
CA ILE A 576 8.50 -26.90 -1.30
C ILE A 576 7.19 -26.99 -2.09
N ASN A 577 7.23 -27.60 -3.27
CA ASN A 577 6.02 -27.87 -4.07
C ASN A 577 5.01 -28.74 -3.30
N LEU A 578 3.74 -28.38 -3.43
CA LEU A 578 2.60 -29.02 -2.77
C LEU A 578 2.55 -30.55 -2.91
N GLU A 579 2.93 -31.13 -4.04
CA GLU A 579 2.93 -32.59 -4.24
C GLU A 579 3.90 -33.29 -3.29
N TYR A 580 5.13 -32.79 -3.18
CA TYR A 580 6.13 -33.30 -2.25
C TYR A 580 5.73 -33.05 -0.79
N LEU A 581 5.09 -31.91 -0.48
CA LEU A 581 4.59 -31.65 0.87
C LEU A 581 3.48 -32.65 1.27
N LYS A 582 2.59 -33.02 0.35
CA LYS A 582 1.57 -34.05 0.59
C LYS A 582 2.19 -35.43 0.82
N GLU A 583 3.22 -35.78 0.06
CA GLU A 583 3.97 -37.02 0.29
C GLU A 583 4.64 -37.02 1.67
N PHE A 584 5.28 -35.89 2.03
CA PHE A 584 5.94 -35.73 3.32
C PHE A 584 4.94 -35.82 4.49
N GLU A 585 3.77 -35.16 4.40
CA GLU A 585 2.69 -35.29 5.37
C GLU A 585 2.24 -36.75 5.53
N ASN A 586 2.03 -37.47 4.42
CA ASN A 586 1.65 -38.87 4.47
C ASN A 586 2.68 -39.73 5.20
N ASN A 587 3.97 -39.45 4.99
CA ASN A 587 5.04 -40.14 5.69
C ASN A 587 5.07 -39.80 7.20
N ILE A 588 4.87 -38.54 7.58
CA ILE A 588 4.70 -38.13 8.99
C ILE A 588 3.53 -38.92 9.63
N ILE A 589 2.38 -38.99 8.96
CA ILE A 589 1.18 -39.67 9.47
C ILE A 589 1.44 -41.18 9.62
N LYS A 590 2.06 -41.83 8.64
CA LYS A 590 2.40 -43.27 8.70
C LYS A 590 3.30 -43.57 9.89
N VAL A 591 4.36 -42.78 10.06
CA VAL A 591 5.35 -42.99 11.12
C VAL A 591 4.73 -42.72 12.50
N ARG A 592 3.86 -41.71 12.63
CA ARG A 592 3.09 -41.47 13.86
C ARG A 592 2.15 -42.63 14.19
N LYS A 593 1.47 -43.21 13.20
CA LYS A 593 0.62 -44.40 13.43
C LYS A 593 1.43 -45.58 13.96
N GLN A 594 2.65 -45.78 13.47
CA GLN A 594 3.56 -46.83 13.96
C GLN A 594 4.03 -46.57 15.40
N TYR A 595 4.24 -45.30 15.77
CA TYR A 595 4.79 -44.94 17.09
C TYR A 595 3.77 -44.58 18.18
N LYS A 596 2.48 -44.57 17.87
CA LYS A 596 1.37 -44.31 18.83
C LYS A 596 1.42 -45.17 20.10
N THR A 597 2.02 -46.35 20.04
CA THR A 597 2.10 -47.31 21.17
C THR A 597 3.42 -47.22 21.97
N THR A 598 4.40 -46.41 21.55
CA THR A 598 5.76 -46.46 22.11
C THR A 598 6.32 -45.13 22.62
N ASN A 599 5.58 -44.01 22.51
CA ASN A 599 6.01 -42.68 22.98
C ASN A 599 7.39 -42.23 22.41
N LYS A 600 7.66 -42.57 21.13
CA LYS A 600 8.95 -42.32 20.46
C LYS A 600 8.92 -41.08 19.56
N ASN A 601 10.09 -40.45 19.41
CA ASN A 601 10.29 -39.25 18.57
C ASN A 601 10.35 -39.58 17.08
N LEU A 602 9.95 -38.61 16.26
CA LEU A 602 10.12 -38.59 14.81
C LEU A 602 11.46 -37.94 14.46
N TYR A 603 12.32 -38.63 13.72
CA TYR A 603 13.60 -38.09 13.26
C TYR A 603 13.51 -37.79 11.76
N ILE A 604 13.65 -36.53 11.38
CA ILE A 604 13.61 -36.06 10.00
C ILE A 604 15.00 -35.51 9.65
N ASN A 605 15.51 -35.91 8.49
CA ASN A 605 16.75 -35.36 7.94
C ASN A 605 16.44 -34.80 6.56
N ILE A 606 16.91 -33.58 6.34
CA ILE A 606 16.81 -32.90 5.05
C ILE A 606 18.22 -32.58 4.60
N TYR A 607 18.59 -33.07 3.42
CA TYR A 607 19.89 -32.77 2.85
C TYR A 607 19.77 -32.28 1.41
N LYS A 608 20.66 -31.34 1.07
CA LYS A 608 20.85 -30.86 -0.29
C LYS A 608 22.09 -31.54 -0.88
N ASN A 609 21.94 -32.19 -2.03
CA ASN A 609 23.07 -32.81 -2.72
C ASN A 609 23.72 -31.77 -3.66
N GLU A 610 24.90 -31.25 -3.31
CA GLU A 610 25.58 -30.23 -4.12
C GLU A 610 26.17 -30.77 -5.45
N LYS A 611 26.07 -32.07 -5.73
CA LYS A 611 26.67 -32.70 -6.91
C LYS A 611 25.80 -32.71 -8.17
N ASN A 612 24.51 -32.40 -8.06
CA ASN A 612 23.60 -32.32 -9.20
C ASN A 612 23.09 -30.88 -9.31
N ASP A 613 23.18 -30.26 -10.49
CA ASP A 613 22.67 -28.91 -10.77
C ASP A 613 21.14 -28.78 -10.56
N ASN A 614 20.44 -29.91 -10.41
CA ASN A 614 19.05 -29.94 -9.97
C ASN A 614 19.01 -29.84 -8.44
N SER A 615 18.51 -28.71 -7.94
CA SER A 615 18.30 -28.39 -6.53
C SER A 615 17.20 -29.23 -5.87
N GLU A 616 17.30 -30.56 -5.92
CA GLU A 616 16.39 -31.48 -5.25
C GLU A 616 16.85 -31.71 -3.80
N TYR A 617 16.00 -31.32 -2.86
CA TYR A 617 16.17 -31.64 -1.45
C TYR A 617 15.54 -32.99 -1.16
N ASN A 618 16.29 -33.88 -0.52
CA ASN A 618 15.75 -35.16 -0.08
C ASN A 618 15.33 -35.06 1.37
N ILE A 619 14.06 -35.41 1.65
CA ILE A 619 13.52 -35.47 3.01
C ILE A 619 13.39 -36.94 3.38
N ASN A 620 14.13 -37.36 4.40
CA ASN A 620 14.07 -38.73 4.92
C ASN A 620 13.57 -38.74 6.35
N ILE A 621 12.78 -39.76 6.69
CA ILE A 621 12.30 -40.01 8.05
C ILE A 621 12.96 -41.28 8.56
N TYR A 622 13.53 -41.22 9.76
CA TYR A 622 14.30 -42.29 10.38
C TYR A 622 13.75 -42.68 11.76
N ASP A 623 14.07 -43.90 12.18
CA ASP A 623 14.06 -44.27 13.59
C ASP A 623 15.32 -43.77 14.32
N TYR A 624 15.33 -43.87 15.65
CA TYR A 624 16.44 -43.41 16.49
C TYR A 624 17.79 -44.05 16.15
N TYR A 625 17.79 -45.35 15.81
CA TYR A 625 19.02 -46.09 15.56
C TYR A 625 19.67 -45.67 14.24
N MET A 626 18.85 -45.57 13.19
CA MET A 626 19.27 -45.06 11.87
C MET A 626 19.73 -43.60 11.96
N TYR A 627 19.02 -42.77 12.70
CA TYR A 627 19.35 -41.35 12.90
C TYR A 627 20.72 -41.17 13.56
N ASN A 628 21.02 -41.89 14.63
CA ASN A 628 22.32 -41.82 15.30
C ASN A 628 23.50 -42.24 14.41
N LYS A 629 23.30 -43.20 13.51
CA LYS A 629 24.31 -43.62 12.54
C LYS A 629 24.55 -42.56 11.47
N LEU A 630 23.50 -41.83 11.07
CA LEU A 630 23.55 -40.75 10.09
C LEU A 630 24.20 -39.48 10.61
N ILE A 631 23.87 -39.02 11.83
CA ILE A 631 24.48 -37.80 12.40
C ILE A 631 26.00 -37.93 12.44
N LYS A 632 26.53 -39.09 12.88
CA LYS A 632 27.98 -39.34 12.91
C LYS A 632 28.63 -39.17 11.53
N LYS A 633 27.90 -39.50 10.47
CA LYS A 633 28.33 -39.34 9.08
C LYS A 633 28.20 -37.88 8.59
N HIS A 634 27.14 -37.17 8.97
CA HIS A 634 26.97 -35.75 8.66
C HIS A 634 28.07 -34.90 9.30
N SER A 635 28.37 -35.12 10.58
CA SER A 635 29.43 -34.40 11.31
C SER A 635 30.83 -34.60 10.71
N ALA A 636 31.03 -35.62 9.88
CA ALA A 636 32.28 -35.89 9.18
C ALA A 636 32.31 -35.35 7.74
N SER A 637 31.19 -34.86 7.21
CA SER A 637 31.05 -34.36 5.85
C SER A 637 31.39 -32.86 5.80
N LYS A 638 32.37 -32.47 4.98
CA LYS A 638 32.80 -31.06 4.84
C LYS A 638 32.08 -30.29 3.73
N ASN A 639 31.41 -30.99 2.81
CA ASN A 639 30.93 -30.42 1.54
C ASN A 639 29.41 -30.46 1.36
N ASN A 640 28.66 -30.99 2.33
CA ASN A 640 27.19 -31.07 2.22
C ASN A 640 26.58 -30.32 3.41
N LYS A 641 25.56 -29.51 3.16
CA LYS A 641 24.74 -28.89 4.22
C LYS A 641 23.60 -29.83 4.60
N TYR A 642 23.46 -30.09 5.90
CA TYR A 642 22.40 -30.93 6.44
C TYR A 642 21.52 -30.13 7.40
N LEU A 643 20.22 -30.37 7.33
CA LEU A 643 19.25 -29.89 8.29
C LEU A 643 18.64 -31.11 8.99
N ASP A 644 19.09 -31.34 10.22
CA ASP A 644 18.60 -32.43 11.05
C ASP A 644 17.51 -31.91 11.98
N ILE A 645 16.33 -32.52 11.89
CA ILE A 645 15.13 -32.14 12.62
C ILE A 645 14.66 -33.33 13.47
N VAL A 646 14.39 -33.10 14.74
CA VAL A 646 13.76 -34.09 15.61
C VAL A 646 12.45 -33.51 16.10
N ILE A 647 11.33 -34.18 15.86
CA ILE A 647 9.99 -33.77 16.28
C ILE A 647 9.45 -34.82 17.23
N SER A 648 9.04 -34.41 18.42
CA SER A 648 8.42 -35.27 19.41
C SER A 648 6.91 -34.99 19.42
N TYR A 649 6.10 -36.04 19.59
CA TYR A 649 4.65 -35.94 19.65
C TYR A 649 4.15 -36.58 20.94
N ASN A 650 3.21 -35.92 21.61
CA ASN A 650 2.55 -36.46 22.77
C ASN A 650 1.44 -37.47 22.41
N ILE A 651 0.87 -38.12 23.43
CA ILE A 651 -0.19 -39.13 23.28
C ILE A 651 -1.46 -38.59 22.60
N ASN A 652 -1.68 -37.27 22.68
CA ASN A 652 -2.78 -36.55 22.06
C ASN A 652 -2.44 -36.07 20.65
N ASN A 653 -1.37 -36.57 20.04
CA ASN A 653 -0.96 -36.25 18.68
C ASN A 653 -0.57 -34.77 18.47
N GLN A 654 -0.18 -34.06 19.53
CA GLN A 654 0.32 -32.69 19.46
C GLN A 654 1.86 -32.70 19.54
N ILE A 655 2.50 -31.76 18.87
CA ILE A 655 3.95 -31.58 18.97
C ILE A 655 4.27 -31.06 20.38
N ASP A 656 5.13 -31.76 21.11
CA ASP A 656 5.55 -31.37 22.48
C ASP A 656 6.97 -30.79 22.49
N ASN A 657 7.86 -31.27 21.62
CA ASN A 657 9.22 -30.76 21.49
C ASN A 657 9.75 -30.86 20.05
N MET A 658 10.65 -29.95 19.69
CA MET A 658 11.32 -29.97 18.40
C MET A 658 12.75 -29.43 18.49
N SER A 659 13.69 -30.06 17.80
CA SER A 659 15.06 -29.52 17.65
C SER A 659 15.46 -29.48 16.19
N VAL A 660 16.04 -28.36 15.74
CA VAL A 660 16.56 -28.20 14.39
C VAL A 660 18.04 -27.83 14.47
N LYS A 661 18.88 -28.58 13.78
CA LYS A 661 20.33 -28.38 13.72
C LYS A 661 20.78 -28.26 12.27
N ILE A 662 21.58 -27.22 12.01
CA ILE A 662 22.24 -27.02 10.73
C ILE A 662 23.69 -27.47 10.89
N PHE A 663 24.15 -28.35 10.02
CA PHE A 663 25.53 -28.86 9.96
C PHE A 663 26.23 -28.40 8.69
#